data_AF-A0AAV5FGM4-F1
#
_entry.id   AF-A0AAV5FGM4-F1
#
_cell.length_a   1.000
_cell.length_b   1.000
_cell.length_c   1.000
_cell.angle_alpha   90.00
_cell.angle_beta   90.00
_cell.angle_gamma   90.00
#
_symmetry.space_group_name_H-M   'P 1'
#
loop_
_entity.id
_entity.type
_entity.pdbx_description
1 polymer ?
#
loop_
_entity_poly.entity_id
_entity_poly.type
_entity_poly.pdbx_seq_one_letter_code
_entity_poly.pdbx_strand_id
1 'polypeptide(L)'
;MPPPPNQPKRRRLLTLPAVYPCESIAPAPLLASLLSLAADLASRGDFGASFPVLQRGVRHAVRVAGLLLAFLEEIQDATMMTESLPQSAVLSLTELHVAMQKLRFLLTDLARRGARLWVLVNAGLAASELRAALGSVAAAMDVLVLLPRDGSVVDGSVEAVELARMVSDQAWRAVVWPDAGDERAARSVRSILEQFKCGVSPDAEDVRRVLGRVGVRTWSDCSEEIAFLEDELRIRSSDEDGGSEAVVVNSLVAFLVYCRVVLFDHIIDARAVDHPTTKAAAARCPDWIRPDALQCPITLDLMTDPVTVSTGQTYDRASIARWLRAGCRTCPVTGERLRTSDLVPNAALRGIIGRLLRTNGVSLPDHAAGSHRHGALGDTAVTLFGLAAAGAARLAVAYVVAQLRTGSTAERRKATAEARKMSKHSAFYRASLVDANAVPWLLCLLSSTDASVQDNAVAALLNLSKHPRGRAALFEAGGVGLVVDVVNVGARADARHNAAAVLFYLSSNAEQAEEIGRVPEAVPTLVQLVRDGAHRGRKNAMVSLYGLLQSPANHAKAVAAGVVPALAALLLHPASSADPAAADDDGGGLAGDAVTLLARLAEQPTGAMAVLARPGLVARVAEVLATSSSRSGKDHCVALLVSLCRHGGDRVVALLGRMPGLMPALYALIADGNAQTCKRARALLNLIHRHYELTHPSAAPASDPGERVVRVL
;
A
#
# COMPACT_ATOMS: atom_id res chain seq x y z
N MET A 1 9.07 0.79 -22.96
CA MET A 1 10.07 0.73 -21.89
C MET A 1 10.13 -0.73 -21.44
N PRO A 2 11.25 -1.44 -21.62
CA PRO A 2 11.37 -2.80 -21.08
C PRO A 2 11.35 -2.72 -19.53
N PRO A 3 10.78 -3.72 -18.84
CA PRO A 3 10.83 -3.76 -17.38
C PRO A 3 12.29 -3.87 -16.92
N PRO A 4 12.63 -3.31 -15.74
CA PRO A 4 13.99 -3.33 -15.23
C PRO A 4 14.48 -4.78 -15.06
N PRO A 5 15.72 -5.09 -15.48
CA PRO A 5 16.33 -6.39 -15.19
C PRO A 5 16.73 -6.41 -13.71
N ASN A 6 16.67 -7.58 -13.09
CA ASN A 6 17.18 -7.89 -11.73
C ASN A 6 16.20 -7.85 -10.55
N GLN A 7 15.00 -8.40 -10.73
CA GLN A 7 14.45 -9.28 -9.69
C GLN A 7 14.08 -10.61 -10.36
N PRO A 8 14.52 -11.77 -9.86
CA PRO A 8 14.04 -13.05 -10.37
C PRO A 8 12.51 -13.04 -10.20
N LYS A 9 11.78 -13.22 -11.30
CA LYS A 9 10.32 -13.38 -11.24
C LYS A 9 10.05 -14.50 -10.24
N ARG A 10 9.44 -14.17 -9.10
CA ARG A 10 9.11 -15.16 -8.08
C ARG A 10 8.20 -16.22 -8.73
N ARG A 11 8.56 -17.48 -8.58
CA ARG A 11 7.75 -18.63 -8.99
C ARG A 11 6.38 -18.54 -8.29
N ARG A 12 5.30 -18.67 -9.06
CA ARG A 12 3.94 -18.72 -8.50
C ARG A 12 3.77 -19.95 -7.62
N LEU A 13 3.09 -19.81 -6.49
CA LEU A 13 2.87 -20.94 -5.59
C LEU A 13 2.11 -22.06 -6.31
N LEU A 14 2.52 -23.31 -6.10
CA LEU A 14 1.96 -24.51 -6.75
C LEU A 14 2.19 -24.58 -8.28
N THR A 15 3.00 -23.69 -8.85
CA THR A 15 3.60 -23.95 -10.17
C THR A 15 4.87 -24.76 -9.97
N LEU A 16 4.95 -25.93 -10.59
CA LEU A 16 6.01 -26.92 -10.36
C LEU A 16 6.94 -27.03 -11.59
N PRO A 17 7.70 -25.98 -11.94
CA PRO A 17 8.62 -26.04 -13.06
C PRO A 17 9.69 -27.08 -12.76
N ALA A 18 9.91 -28.00 -13.69
CA ALA A 18 10.97 -28.98 -13.60
C ALA A 18 11.84 -28.88 -14.85
N VAL A 19 13.14 -29.09 -14.67
CA VAL A 19 14.13 -29.07 -15.75
C VAL A 19 14.40 -30.51 -16.12
N TYR A 20 14.13 -30.85 -17.38
CA TYR A 20 14.52 -32.14 -17.95
C TYR A 20 16.05 -32.17 -18.13
N PRO A 21 16.74 -33.19 -17.58
CA PRO A 21 18.11 -33.51 -17.97
C PRO A 21 18.26 -33.63 -19.50
N CYS A 22 19.44 -33.31 -20.03
CA CYS A 22 19.70 -33.47 -21.46
C CYS A 22 19.68 -34.96 -21.86
N GLU A 23 19.30 -35.25 -23.11
CA GLU A 23 19.23 -36.62 -23.64
C GLU A 23 20.56 -37.38 -23.56
N SER A 24 21.69 -36.65 -23.49
CA SER A 24 23.05 -37.18 -23.39
C SER A 24 23.64 -37.09 -21.98
N ILE A 25 22.83 -36.97 -20.92
CA ILE A 25 23.35 -36.82 -19.56
C ILE A 25 24.12 -38.08 -19.13
N ALA A 26 25.33 -37.88 -18.60
CA ALA A 26 26.09 -38.99 -18.03
C ALA A 26 25.37 -39.54 -16.78
N PRO A 27 25.38 -40.87 -16.53
CA PRO A 27 24.63 -41.44 -15.41
C PRO A 27 25.10 -40.97 -14.03
N ALA A 28 26.41 -40.78 -13.84
CA ALA A 28 26.98 -40.36 -12.56
C ALA A 28 26.45 -39.00 -12.05
N PRO A 29 26.45 -37.89 -12.83
CA PRO A 29 25.89 -36.62 -12.37
C PRO A 29 24.37 -36.66 -12.18
N LEU A 30 23.64 -37.48 -12.95
CA LEU A 30 22.21 -37.69 -12.76
C LEU A 30 21.93 -38.36 -11.40
N LEU A 31 22.66 -39.44 -11.09
CA LEU A 31 22.52 -40.18 -9.84
C LEU A 31 22.91 -39.32 -8.62
N ALA A 32 24.02 -38.58 -8.71
CA ALA A 32 24.44 -37.65 -7.66
C ALA A 32 23.38 -36.55 -7.39
N SER A 33 22.74 -36.03 -8.45
CA SER A 33 21.67 -35.05 -8.30
C SER A 33 20.41 -35.66 -7.69
N LEU A 34 20.03 -36.88 -8.07
CA LEU A 34 18.91 -37.62 -7.49
C LEU A 34 19.13 -37.90 -6.00
N LEU A 35 20.32 -38.37 -5.61
CA LEU A 35 20.70 -38.58 -4.20
C LEU A 35 20.54 -37.29 -3.40
N SER A 36 21.05 -36.17 -3.92
CA SER A 36 20.90 -34.86 -3.27
C SER A 36 19.43 -34.45 -3.11
N LEU A 37 18.60 -34.65 -4.15
CA LEU A 37 17.16 -34.33 -4.09
C LEU A 37 16.41 -35.23 -3.10
N ALA A 38 16.70 -36.54 -3.09
CA ALA A 38 16.10 -37.50 -2.19
C ALA A 38 16.49 -37.23 -0.73
N ALA A 39 17.75 -36.90 -0.47
CA ALA A 39 18.23 -36.51 0.85
C ALA A 39 17.59 -35.20 1.35
N ASP A 40 17.51 -34.16 0.51
CA ASP A 40 16.81 -32.91 0.86
C ASP A 40 15.37 -33.19 1.26
N LEU A 41 14.66 -34.00 0.47
CA LEU A 41 13.26 -34.34 0.72
C LEU A 41 13.07 -35.21 1.96
N ALA A 42 13.93 -36.21 2.17
CA ALA A 42 13.90 -37.11 3.32
C ALA A 42 14.19 -36.38 4.65
N SER A 43 15.03 -35.34 4.61
CA SER A 43 15.42 -34.56 5.79
C SER A 43 14.31 -33.66 6.37
N ARG A 44 13.19 -33.49 5.66
CA ARG A 44 12.07 -32.61 6.07
C ARG A 44 11.22 -33.27 7.16
N GLY A 45 11.70 -33.24 8.41
CA GLY A 45 11.10 -33.97 9.54
C GLY A 45 10.13 -33.21 10.46
N ASP A 46 10.05 -31.87 10.41
CA ASP A 46 9.16 -31.09 11.30
C ASP A 46 7.75 -30.91 10.73
N PHE A 47 6.98 -32.00 10.75
CA PHE A 47 5.65 -32.08 10.14
C PHE A 47 4.57 -31.26 10.87
N GLY A 48 4.79 -30.93 12.14
CA GLY A 48 3.79 -30.26 12.98
C GLY A 48 3.81 -28.73 12.84
N ALA A 49 5.00 -28.12 12.90
CA ALA A 49 5.15 -26.68 12.83
C ALA A 49 5.31 -26.16 11.40
N SER A 50 5.95 -26.94 10.51
CA SER A 50 6.25 -26.48 9.15
C SER A 50 5.16 -26.81 8.15
N PHE A 51 4.33 -27.83 8.40
CA PHE A 51 3.29 -28.30 7.47
C PHE A 51 1.91 -28.38 8.16
N PRO A 52 1.19 -27.27 8.30
CA PRO A 52 -0.11 -27.29 8.99
C PRO A 52 -1.24 -27.95 8.18
N VAL A 53 -1.05 -28.10 6.86
CA VAL A 53 -2.03 -28.63 5.90
C VAL A 53 -1.41 -29.83 5.17
N LEU A 54 -2.21 -30.85 4.84
CA LEU A 54 -1.79 -32.07 4.15
C LEU A 54 -0.74 -32.90 4.91
N GLN A 55 -0.80 -32.94 6.25
CA GLN A 55 0.22 -33.59 7.07
C GLN A 55 0.41 -35.07 6.78
N ARG A 56 -0.68 -35.80 6.45
CA ARG A 56 -0.58 -37.23 6.09
C ARG A 56 0.10 -37.42 4.75
N GLY A 57 -0.29 -36.63 3.73
CA GLY A 57 0.31 -36.68 2.40
C GLY A 57 1.80 -36.32 2.43
N VAL A 58 2.17 -35.26 3.13
CA VAL A 58 3.57 -34.83 3.26
C VAL A 58 4.42 -35.89 3.96
N ARG A 59 3.94 -36.46 5.08
CA ARG A 59 4.65 -37.55 5.77
C ARG A 59 4.86 -38.77 4.87
N HIS A 60 3.86 -39.10 4.06
CA HIS A 60 3.95 -40.19 3.09
C HIS A 60 5.00 -39.89 2.02
N ALA A 61 5.00 -38.69 1.46
CA ALA A 61 5.99 -38.28 0.47
C ALA A 61 7.43 -38.26 1.00
N VAL A 62 7.65 -37.77 2.23
CA VAL A 62 8.97 -37.79 2.87
C VAL A 62 9.43 -39.22 3.13
N ARG A 63 8.53 -40.13 3.50
CA ARG A 63 8.85 -41.56 3.65
C ARG A 63 9.26 -42.18 2.31
N VAL A 64 8.51 -41.94 1.24
CA VAL A 64 8.85 -42.43 -0.11
C VAL A 64 10.22 -41.88 -0.55
N ALA A 65 10.51 -40.61 -0.29
CA ALA A 65 11.81 -40.02 -0.58
C ALA A 65 12.95 -40.68 0.21
N GLY A 66 12.73 -41.04 1.49
CA GLY A 66 13.72 -41.76 2.30
C GLY A 66 13.98 -43.19 1.81
N LEU A 67 12.94 -43.91 1.38
CA LEU A 67 13.12 -45.23 0.76
C LEU A 67 13.84 -45.12 -0.58
N LEU A 68 13.52 -44.09 -1.36
CA LEU A 68 14.20 -43.83 -2.62
C LEU A 68 15.67 -43.46 -2.40
N LEU A 69 15.98 -42.71 -1.35
CA LEU A 69 17.37 -42.40 -0.99
C LEU A 69 18.16 -43.69 -0.74
N ALA A 70 17.63 -44.59 0.10
CA ALA A 70 18.27 -45.88 0.37
C ALA A 70 18.47 -46.72 -0.90
N PHE A 71 17.49 -46.73 -1.81
CA PHE A 71 17.60 -47.38 -3.12
C PHE A 71 18.70 -46.78 -3.99
N LEU A 72 18.80 -45.45 -4.04
CA LEU A 72 19.79 -44.75 -4.85
C LEU A 72 21.22 -44.93 -4.31
N GLU A 73 21.38 -45.00 -2.97
CA GLU A 73 22.67 -45.30 -2.31
C GLU A 73 23.15 -46.70 -2.68
N GLU A 74 22.26 -47.70 -2.59
CA GLU A 74 22.55 -49.08 -2.96
C GLU A 74 22.96 -49.23 -4.44
N ILE A 75 22.29 -48.51 -5.34
CA ILE A 75 22.66 -48.51 -6.77
C ILE A 75 23.95 -47.74 -7.04
N GLN A 76 24.24 -46.69 -6.28
CA GLN A 76 25.50 -45.97 -6.42
C GLN A 76 26.68 -46.91 -6.17
N ASP A 77 26.60 -47.71 -5.11
CA ASP A 77 27.64 -48.70 -4.76
C ASP A 77 27.76 -49.80 -5.83
N ALA A 78 26.63 -50.28 -6.38
CA ALA A 78 26.62 -51.26 -7.47
C ALA A 78 27.18 -50.71 -8.80
N THR A 79 26.86 -49.46 -9.15
CA THR A 79 27.28 -48.81 -10.41
C THR A 79 28.73 -48.35 -10.40
N MET A 80 29.37 -48.22 -9.23
CA MET A 80 30.84 -48.05 -9.16
C MET A 80 31.60 -49.27 -9.71
N MET A 81 30.96 -50.44 -9.78
CA MET A 81 31.56 -51.69 -10.26
C MET A 81 31.31 -51.97 -11.75
N THR A 82 30.31 -51.34 -12.36
CA THR A 82 29.90 -51.55 -13.76
C THR A 82 29.85 -50.20 -14.49
N GLU A 83 30.81 -49.95 -15.38
CA GLU A 83 31.05 -48.63 -16.02
C GLU A 83 29.90 -48.09 -16.91
N SER A 84 28.79 -48.81 -17.10
CA SER A 84 27.70 -48.35 -17.99
C SER A 84 26.31 -48.75 -17.52
N LEU A 85 25.39 -47.78 -17.54
CA LEU A 85 23.95 -47.97 -17.30
C LEU A 85 23.18 -48.04 -18.63
N PRO A 86 22.20 -48.94 -18.77
CA PRO A 86 21.37 -49.04 -19.98
C PRO A 86 20.58 -47.76 -20.26
N GLN A 87 20.33 -47.45 -21.53
CA GLN A 87 19.63 -46.22 -21.92
C GLN A 87 18.22 -46.11 -21.33
N SER A 88 17.51 -47.24 -21.18
CA SER A 88 16.19 -47.31 -20.54
C SER A 88 16.23 -46.99 -19.05
N ALA A 89 17.32 -47.35 -18.36
CA ALA A 89 17.57 -46.99 -16.98
C ALA A 89 17.83 -45.48 -16.83
N VAL A 90 18.66 -44.91 -17.71
CA VAL A 90 18.95 -43.47 -17.73
C VAL A 90 17.66 -42.66 -17.96
N LEU A 91 16.79 -43.11 -18.86
CA LEU A 91 15.47 -42.49 -19.09
C LEU A 91 14.60 -42.53 -17.83
N SER A 92 14.54 -43.67 -17.16
CA SER A 92 13.72 -43.83 -15.94
C SER A 92 14.25 -42.97 -14.78
N LEU A 93 15.56 -42.90 -14.61
CA LEU A 93 16.21 -42.01 -13.64
C LEU A 93 15.99 -40.52 -14.00
N THR A 94 15.89 -40.19 -15.28
CA THR A 94 15.57 -38.83 -15.77
C THR A 94 14.14 -38.44 -15.40
N GLU A 95 13.15 -39.31 -15.62
CA GLU A 95 11.77 -39.08 -15.20
C GLU A 95 11.63 -38.99 -13.69
N LEU A 96 12.35 -39.86 -12.97
CA LEU A 96 12.43 -39.81 -11.51
C LEU A 96 13.00 -38.46 -11.03
N HIS A 97 14.01 -37.92 -11.71
CA HIS A 97 14.60 -36.63 -11.37
C HIS A 97 13.60 -35.49 -11.52
N VAL A 98 12.85 -35.46 -12.63
CA VAL A 98 11.77 -34.50 -12.86
C VAL A 98 10.68 -34.62 -11.80
N ALA A 99 10.25 -35.84 -11.45
CA ALA A 99 9.25 -36.08 -10.41
C ALA A 99 9.72 -35.60 -9.04
N MET A 100 10.98 -35.89 -8.67
CA MET A 100 11.58 -35.47 -7.40
C MET A 100 11.78 -33.96 -7.32
N GLN A 101 12.11 -33.28 -8.43
CA GLN A 101 12.13 -31.82 -8.49
C GLN A 101 10.75 -31.23 -8.21
N LYS A 102 9.70 -31.74 -8.88
CA LYS A 102 8.31 -31.30 -8.66
C LYS A 102 7.89 -31.51 -7.20
N LEU A 103 8.23 -32.66 -6.62
CA LEU A 103 7.95 -32.98 -5.23
C LEU A 103 8.65 -31.99 -4.28
N ARG A 104 9.92 -31.67 -4.52
CA ARG A 104 10.68 -30.68 -3.76
C ARG A 104 10.05 -29.30 -3.82
N PHE A 105 9.65 -28.87 -5.02
CA PHE A 105 8.98 -27.59 -5.22
C PHE A 105 7.64 -27.51 -4.50
N LEU A 106 6.86 -28.58 -4.54
CA LEU A 106 5.57 -28.69 -3.87
C LEU A 106 5.72 -28.68 -2.35
N LEU A 107 6.60 -29.52 -1.77
CA LEU A 107 6.84 -29.51 -0.32
C LEU A 107 7.39 -28.16 0.16
N THR A 108 8.16 -27.46 -0.66
CA THR A 108 8.64 -26.10 -0.32
C THR A 108 7.51 -25.09 -0.29
N ASP A 109 6.54 -25.21 -1.20
CA ASP A 109 5.34 -24.36 -1.22
C ASP A 109 4.42 -24.67 -0.03
N LEU A 110 4.25 -25.95 0.33
CA LEU A 110 3.46 -26.36 1.49
C LEU A 110 4.08 -25.92 2.83
N ALA A 111 5.41 -25.83 2.89
CA ALA A 111 6.15 -25.36 4.07
C ALA A 111 6.29 -23.83 4.16
N ARG A 112 5.81 -23.09 3.15
CA ARG A 112 6.09 -21.66 3.03
C ARG A 112 5.38 -20.88 4.13
N ARG A 113 6.17 -20.25 5.01
CA ARG A 113 5.66 -19.29 6.00
C ARG A 113 4.89 -18.16 5.31
N GLY A 114 3.74 -17.79 5.85
CA GLY A 114 2.84 -16.79 5.27
C GLY A 114 1.90 -17.33 4.20
N ALA A 115 2.03 -18.58 3.72
CA ALA A 115 1.15 -19.12 2.67
C ALA A 115 0.13 -20.14 3.20
N ARG A 116 0.00 -20.32 4.51
CA ARG A 116 -0.71 -21.46 5.11
C ARG A 116 -2.22 -21.39 4.87
N LEU A 117 -2.83 -20.21 4.96
CA LEU A 117 -4.24 -20.05 4.61
C LEU A 117 -4.49 -20.28 3.12
N TRP A 118 -3.58 -19.79 2.26
CA TRP A 118 -3.66 -20.01 0.81
C TRP A 118 -3.58 -21.50 0.46
N VAL A 119 -2.63 -22.22 1.07
CA VAL A 119 -2.48 -23.68 0.92
C VAL A 119 -3.73 -24.40 1.42
N LEU A 120 -4.32 -24.00 2.55
CA LEU A 120 -5.56 -24.60 3.06
C LEU A 120 -6.72 -24.49 2.06
N VAL A 121 -6.94 -23.29 1.50
CA VAL A 121 -8.02 -23.06 0.53
C VAL A 121 -7.79 -23.86 -0.76
N ASN A 122 -6.53 -24.10 -1.12
CA ASN A 122 -6.11 -24.88 -2.27
C ASN A 122 -5.70 -26.33 -1.92
N ALA A 123 -6.10 -26.86 -0.76
CA ALA A 123 -5.63 -28.16 -0.29
C ALA A 123 -5.99 -29.31 -1.26
N GLY A 124 -7.13 -29.21 -1.95
CA GLY A 124 -7.52 -30.18 -2.98
C GLY A 124 -6.57 -30.21 -4.19
N LEU A 125 -6.19 -29.03 -4.69
CA LEU A 125 -5.22 -28.90 -5.78
C LEU A 125 -3.84 -29.42 -5.33
N ALA A 126 -3.37 -28.99 -4.16
CA ALA A 126 -2.10 -29.44 -3.61
C ALA A 126 -2.05 -30.97 -3.38
N ALA A 127 -3.15 -31.57 -2.93
CA ALA A 127 -3.27 -33.03 -2.80
C ALA A 127 -3.20 -33.73 -4.17
N SER A 128 -3.82 -33.14 -5.19
CA SER A 128 -3.79 -33.65 -6.56
C SER A 128 -2.38 -33.64 -7.15
N GLU A 129 -1.67 -32.51 -7.02
CA GLU A 129 -0.29 -32.37 -7.48
C GLU A 129 0.65 -33.33 -6.74
N LEU A 130 0.46 -33.51 -5.43
CA LEU A 130 1.25 -34.44 -4.63
C LEU A 130 1.02 -35.89 -5.10
N ARG A 131 -0.23 -36.26 -5.37
CA ARG A 131 -0.58 -37.58 -5.90
C ARG A 131 0.03 -37.81 -7.28
N ALA A 132 -0.04 -36.80 -8.16
CA ALA A 132 0.54 -36.87 -9.50
C ALA A 132 2.06 -37.07 -9.44
N ALA A 133 2.77 -36.32 -8.59
CA ALA A 133 4.22 -36.46 -8.41
C ALA A 133 4.60 -37.85 -7.86
N LEU A 134 3.87 -38.36 -6.87
CA LEU A 134 4.10 -39.71 -6.34
C LEU A 134 3.79 -40.80 -7.37
N GLY A 135 2.75 -40.62 -8.18
CA GLY A 135 2.45 -41.52 -9.30
C GLY A 135 3.57 -41.55 -10.35
N SER A 136 4.18 -40.40 -10.66
CA SER A 136 5.35 -40.33 -11.54
C SER A 136 6.57 -41.05 -10.96
N VAL A 137 6.80 -40.94 -9.64
CA VAL A 137 7.84 -41.73 -8.95
C VAL A 137 7.55 -43.22 -9.08
N ALA A 138 6.31 -43.65 -8.80
CA ALA A 138 5.93 -45.06 -8.88
C ALA A 138 6.13 -45.64 -10.29
N ALA A 139 5.67 -44.92 -11.31
CA ALA A 139 5.81 -45.33 -12.71
C ALA A 139 7.28 -45.45 -13.14
N ALA A 140 8.14 -44.52 -12.74
CA ALA A 140 9.57 -44.59 -13.02
C ALA A 140 10.23 -45.81 -12.35
N MET A 141 9.82 -46.14 -11.12
CA MET A 141 10.31 -47.30 -10.38
C MET A 141 9.81 -48.62 -10.98
N ASP A 142 8.55 -48.69 -11.44
CA ASP A 142 8.01 -49.87 -12.12
C ASP A 142 8.80 -50.20 -13.38
N VAL A 143 9.17 -49.19 -14.18
CA VAL A 143 10.00 -49.39 -15.36
C VAL A 143 11.37 -49.95 -14.97
N LEU A 144 12.01 -49.39 -13.93
CA LEU A 144 13.30 -49.88 -13.44
C LEU A 144 13.26 -51.34 -12.96
N VAL A 145 12.17 -51.77 -12.31
CA VAL A 145 11.99 -53.15 -11.83
C VAL A 145 11.69 -54.15 -12.96
N LEU A 146 11.06 -53.69 -14.05
CA LEU A 146 10.67 -54.53 -15.19
C LEU A 146 11.77 -54.71 -16.25
N LEU A 147 12.91 -54.04 -16.11
CA LEU A 147 14.03 -54.19 -17.05
C LEU A 147 14.56 -55.64 -17.05
N PRO A 148 14.90 -56.21 -18.22
CA PRO A 148 15.48 -57.55 -18.31
C PRO A 148 16.74 -57.67 -17.45
N ARG A 149 17.03 -58.88 -16.92
CA ARG A 149 18.19 -59.15 -16.03
C ARG A 149 19.50 -58.57 -16.59
N ASP A 150 19.79 -58.83 -17.87
CA ASP A 150 21.02 -58.36 -18.54
C ASP A 150 21.11 -56.82 -18.76
N GLY A 151 20.11 -56.06 -18.32
CA GLY A 151 20.02 -54.60 -18.48
C GLY A 151 19.27 -53.91 -17.32
N SER A 152 19.20 -54.54 -16.15
CA SER A 152 18.61 -53.96 -14.95
C SER A 152 19.68 -53.20 -14.16
N VAL A 153 19.37 -51.97 -13.73
CA VAL A 153 20.20 -51.19 -12.78
C VAL A 153 20.41 -51.95 -11.46
N VAL A 154 19.51 -52.89 -11.20
CA VAL A 154 19.34 -53.61 -9.96
C VAL A 154 19.96 -55.02 -10.04
N ASP A 155 20.59 -55.36 -11.18
CA ASP A 155 21.14 -56.69 -11.38
C ASP A 155 22.36 -56.91 -10.46
N GLY A 156 22.18 -57.76 -9.44
CA GLY A 156 23.23 -58.12 -8.48
C GLY A 156 22.93 -57.79 -7.00
N SER A 157 21.96 -56.93 -6.69
CA SER A 157 21.56 -56.60 -5.31
C SER A 157 20.08 -56.94 -5.08
N VAL A 158 19.82 -57.96 -4.25
CA VAL A 158 18.45 -58.38 -3.90
C VAL A 158 17.75 -57.26 -3.13
N GLU A 159 18.52 -56.57 -2.29
CA GLU A 159 18.16 -55.42 -1.48
C GLU A 159 17.67 -54.27 -2.35
N ALA A 160 18.39 -53.94 -3.43
CA ALA A 160 17.99 -52.88 -4.35
C ALA A 160 16.66 -53.21 -5.07
N VAL A 161 16.39 -54.48 -5.41
CA VAL A 161 15.13 -54.91 -6.04
C VAL A 161 13.97 -54.78 -5.06
N GLU A 162 14.18 -55.18 -3.81
CA GLU A 162 13.17 -55.08 -2.76
C GLU A 162 12.86 -53.61 -2.44
N LEU A 163 13.89 -52.76 -2.30
CA LEU A 163 13.73 -51.33 -2.11
C LEU A 163 12.98 -50.68 -3.28
N ALA A 164 13.31 -51.04 -4.52
CA ALA A 164 12.61 -50.53 -5.70
C ALA A 164 11.12 -50.86 -5.69
N ARG A 165 10.78 -52.12 -5.37
CA ARG A 165 9.39 -52.57 -5.23
C ARG A 165 8.68 -51.88 -4.08
N MET A 166 9.36 -51.67 -2.95
CA MET A 166 8.82 -50.96 -1.80
C MET A 166 8.52 -49.50 -2.13
N VAL A 167 9.42 -48.80 -2.84
CA VAL A 167 9.20 -47.42 -3.29
C VAL A 167 8.00 -47.37 -4.23
N SER A 168 7.94 -48.25 -5.24
CA SER A 168 6.79 -48.30 -6.17
C SER A 168 5.48 -48.56 -5.43
N ASP A 169 5.41 -49.62 -4.61
CA ASP A 169 4.18 -50.00 -3.90
C ASP A 169 3.70 -48.89 -2.95
N GLN A 170 4.61 -48.26 -2.21
CA GLN A 170 4.26 -47.16 -1.31
C GLN A 170 3.86 -45.90 -2.09
N ALA A 171 4.51 -45.59 -3.20
CA ALA A 171 4.17 -44.44 -4.02
C ALA A 171 2.79 -44.61 -4.71
N TRP A 172 2.46 -45.82 -5.19
CA TRP A 172 1.15 -46.15 -5.77
C TRP A 172 0.02 -46.18 -4.75
N ARG A 173 0.24 -46.80 -3.59
CA ARG A 173 -0.77 -46.94 -2.53
C ARG A 173 -1.02 -45.64 -1.76
N ALA A 174 -0.37 -44.54 -2.16
CA ALA A 174 -0.55 -43.22 -1.58
C ALA A 174 -1.98 -42.70 -1.80
N VAL A 175 -2.87 -42.97 -0.85
CA VAL A 175 -4.19 -42.33 -0.78
C VAL A 175 -4.00 -40.88 -0.28
N VAL A 176 -3.58 -40.00 -1.20
CA VAL A 176 -3.37 -38.58 -0.90
C VAL A 176 -4.70 -37.86 -1.00
N TRP A 177 -5.28 -37.45 0.12
CA TRP A 177 -6.42 -36.53 0.18
C TRP A 177 -6.14 -35.44 1.20
N PRO A 178 -6.82 -34.28 1.12
CA PRO A 178 -6.82 -33.33 2.21
C PRO A 178 -7.21 -34.01 3.52
N ASP A 179 -6.53 -33.69 4.62
CA ASP A 179 -6.90 -34.24 5.92
C ASP A 179 -8.34 -33.82 6.25
N ALA A 180 -9.12 -34.66 6.93
CA ALA A 180 -10.51 -34.34 7.27
C ALA A 180 -10.65 -33.00 8.06
N GLY A 181 -9.62 -32.63 8.81
CA GLY A 181 -9.51 -31.32 9.47
C GLY A 181 -9.30 -30.16 8.48
N ASP A 182 -8.50 -30.37 7.43
CA ASP A 182 -8.24 -29.38 6.38
C ASP A 182 -9.52 -29.13 5.56
N GLU A 183 -10.22 -30.18 5.16
CA GLU A 183 -11.48 -30.04 4.42
C GLU A 183 -12.55 -29.31 5.22
N ARG A 184 -12.61 -29.57 6.53
CA ARG A 184 -13.53 -28.89 7.44
C ARG A 184 -13.17 -27.41 7.56
N ALA A 185 -11.89 -27.09 7.80
CA ALA A 185 -11.44 -25.71 7.90
C ALA A 185 -11.61 -24.95 6.58
N ALA A 186 -11.32 -25.56 5.43
CA ALA A 186 -11.56 -24.96 4.11
C ALA A 186 -13.05 -24.69 3.84
N ARG A 187 -13.95 -25.58 4.29
CA ARG A 187 -15.40 -25.32 4.25
C ARG A 187 -15.81 -24.18 5.17
N SER A 188 -15.26 -24.12 6.38
CA SER A 188 -15.50 -23.00 7.30
C SER A 188 -15.04 -21.66 6.69
N VAL A 189 -13.88 -21.60 6.05
CA VAL A 189 -13.42 -20.40 5.32
C VAL A 189 -14.45 -19.99 4.26
N ARG A 190 -14.91 -20.92 3.42
CA ARG A 190 -15.94 -20.62 2.40
C ARG A 190 -17.24 -20.08 3.04
N SER A 191 -17.70 -20.70 4.12
CA SER A 191 -18.89 -20.23 4.86
C SER A 191 -18.70 -18.82 5.44
N ILE A 192 -17.53 -18.51 6.01
CA ILE A 192 -17.20 -17.18 6.52
C ILE A 192 -17.19 -16.15 5.39
N LEU A 193 -16.62 -16.49 4.23
CA LEU A 193 -16.63 -15.61 3.07
C LEU A 193 -18.05 -15.31 2.57
N GLU A 194 -18.97 -16.29 2.59
CA GLU A 194 -20.38 -16.05 2.28
C GLU A 194 -21.06 -15.13 3.30
N GLN A 195 -20.79 -15.31 4.60
CA GLN A 195 -21.31 -14.41 5.65
C GLN A 195 -20.83 -12.96 5.42
N PHE A 196 -19.57 -12.78 5.04
CA PHE A 196 -19.06 -11.46 4.69
C PHE A 196 -19.77 -10.84 3.49
N LYS A 197 -20.13 -11.61 2.45
CA LYS A 197 -20.92 -11.07 1.33
C LYS A 197 -22.25 -10.48 1.82
N CYS A 198 -22.86 -11.10 2.83
CA CYS A 198 -24.09 -10.64 3.47
C CYS A 198 -23.86 -9.55 4.54
N GLY A 199 -22.61 -9.13 4.80
CA GLY A 199 -22.28 -8.15 5.83
C GLY A 199 -22.45 -8.66 7.27
N VAL A 200 -22.45 -9.98 7.46
CA VAL A 200 -22.61 -10.64 8.77
C VAL A 200 -21.24 -10.93 9.36
N SER A 201 -21.07 -10.62 10.65
CA SER A 201 -19.86 -10.96 11.41
C SER A 201 -19.82 -12.47 11.68
N PRO A 202 -18.70 -13.16 11.40
CA PRO A 202 -18.57 -14.58 11.67
C PRO A 202 -18.39 -14.86 13.16
N ASP A 203 -18.81 -16.05 13.58
CA ASP A 203 -18.60 -16.55 14.93
C ASP A 203 -17.10 -16.61 15.26
N ALA A 204 -16.72 -16.10 16.43
CA ALA A 204 -15.31 -15.97 16.82
C ALA A 204 -14.64 -17.33 17.05
N GLU A 205 -15.36 -18.33 17.54
CA GLU A 205 -14.82 -19.68 17.75
C GLU A 205 -14.59 -20.39 16.40
N ASP A 206 -15.50 -20.23 15.44
CA ASP A 206 -15.32 -20.72 14.07
C ASP A 206 -14.05 -20.16 13.43
N VAL A 207 -13.83 -18.84 13.55
CA VAL A 207 -12.64 -18.19 13.03
C VAL A 207 -11.39 -18.68 13.76
N ARG A 208 -11.40 -18.77 15.10
CA ARG A 208 -10.27 -19.29 15.88
C ARG A 208 -9.92 -20.73 15.52
N ARG A 209 -10.90 -21.58 15.24
CA ARG A 209 -10.66 -22.96 14.77
C ARG A 209 -9.93 -22.99 13.42
N VAL A 210 -10.31 -22.13 12.48
CA VAL A 210 -9.62 -22.00 11.19
C VAL A 210 -8.17 -21.53 11.41
N LEU A 211 -7.97 -20.44 12.16
CA LEU A 211 -6.65 -19.88 12.43
C LEU A 211 -5.74 -20.87 13.17
N GLY A 212 -6.29 -21.58 14.16
CA GLY A 212 -5.61 -22.65 14.89
C GLY A 212 -5.17 -23.80 13.97
N ARG A 213 -6.00 -24.18 12.98
CA ARG A 213 -5.65 -25.22 12.01
C ARG A 213 -4.48 -24.80 11.11
N VAL A 214 -4.43 -23.55 10.67
CA VAL A 214 -3.32 -23.04 9.84
C VAL A 214 -2.12 -22.55 10.66
N GLY A 215 -2.17 -22.62 11.99
CA GLY A 215 -1.08 -22.21 12.87
C GLY A 215 -0.89 -20.69 13.00
N VAL A 216 -1.91 -19.88 12.68
CA VAL A 216 -1.88 -18.43 12.87
C VAL A 216 -2.33 -18.12 14.29
N ARG A 217 -1.38 -17.79 15.18
CA ARG A 217 -1.63 -17.63 16.62
C ARG A 217 -1.42 -16.21 17.11
N THR A 218 -0.69 -15.40 16.35
CA THR A 218 -0.33 -14.04 16.74
C THR A 218 -0.72 -13.02 15.68
N TRP A 219 -0.73 -11.75 16.09
CA TRP A 219 -0.88 -10.62 15.18
C TRP A 219 0.19 -10.63 14.06
N SER A 220 1.41 -11.05 14.39
CA SER A 220 2.55 -11.13 13.47
C SER A 220 2.38 -12.26 12.46
N ASP A 221 1.95 -13.46 12.90
CA ASP A 221 1.63 -14.57 11.99
C ASP A 221 0.55 -14.15 10.98
N CYS A 222 -0.50 -13.47 11.46
CA CYS A 222 -1.57 -12.99 10.61
C CYS A 222 -1.08 -11.94 9.60
N SER A 223 -0.10 -11.12 10.00
CA SER A 223 0.49 -10.11 9.13
C SER A 223 1.41 -10.71 8.06
N GLU A 224 2.14 -11.78 8.38
CA GLU A 224 2.92 -12.54 7.40
C GLU A 224 2.01 -13.16 6.33
N GLU A 225 0.86 -13.71 6.74
CA GLU A 225 -0.12 -14.28 5.80
C GLU A 225 -0.72 -13.21 4.87
N ILE A 226 -1.05 -12.03 5.42
CA ILE A 226 -1.53 -10.89 4.63
C ILE A 226 -0.45 -10.46 3.62
N ALA A 227 0.79 -10.29 4.05
CA ALA A 227 1.88 -9.84 3.19
C ALA A 227 2.17 -10.81 2.04
N PHE A 228 2.07 -12.11 2.27
CA PHE A 228 2.18 -13.12 1.21
C PHE A 228 1.08 -12.97 0.15
N LEU A 229 -0.18 -12.90 0.59
CA LEU A 229 -1.33 -12.76 -0.32
C LEU A 229 -1.27 -11.45 -1.12
N GLU A 230 -0.73 -10.38 -0.54
CA GLU A 230 -0.53 -9.11 -1.24
C GLU A 230 0.56 -9.19 -2.32
N ASP A 231 1.66 -9.90 -2.07
CA ASP A 231 2.69 -10.16 -3.09
C ASP A 231 2.11 -10.99 -4.24
N GLU A 232 1.28 -12.00 -3.92
CA GLU A 232 0.53 -12.79 -4.92
C GLU A 232 -0.42 -11.92 -5.75
N LEU A 233 -1.16 -10.99 -5.13
CA LEU A 233 -2.05 -10.07 -5.86
C LEU A 233 -1.25 -9.17 -6.83
N ARG A 234 -0.08 -8.70 -6.41
CA ARG A 234 0.80 -7.87 -7.25
C ARG A 234 1.32 -8.66 -8.46
N ILE A 235 1.74 -9.91 -8.27
CA ILE A 235 2.19 -10.81 -9.35
C ILE A 235 1.07 -11.15 -10.33
N ARG A 236 -0.20 -11.13 -9.89
CA ARG A 236 -1.37 -11.41 -10.75
C ARG A 236 -1.87 -10.20 -11.49
N SER A 237 -1.73 -8.99 -10.93
CA SER A 237 -2.14 -7.75 -11.57
C SER A 237 -1.34 -7.39 -12.84
N SER A 238 -0.21 -8.07 -13.09
CA SER A 238 0.56 -7.95 -14.33
C SER A 238 0.08 -8.87 -15.46
N ASP A 239 -0.86 -9.77 -15.19
CA ASP A 239 -1.37 -10.74 -16.16
C ASP A 239 -2.81 -10.38 -16.55
N GLU A 240 -3.10 -10.32 -17.85
CA GLU A 240 -4.37 -9.83 -18.39
C GLU A 240 -5.60 -10.72 -18.07
N ASP A 241 -5.39 -11.93 -17.55
CA ASP A 241 -6.43 -12.98 -17.39
C ASP A 241 -6.89 -13.24 -15.93
N GLY A 242 -6.39 -12.48 -14.95
CA GLY A 242 -6.43 -12.84 -13.52
C GLY A 242 -7.68 -12.46 -12.69
N GLY A 243 -8.79 -12.02 -13.31
CA GLY A 243 -9.90 -11.34 -12.59
C GLY A 243 -10.57 -12.15 -11.47
N SER A 244 -10.89 -13.43 -11.71
CA SER A 244 -11.63 -14.27 -10.75
C SER A 244 -10.78 -14.67 -9.53
N GLU A 245 -9.51 -15.02 -9.75
CA GLU A 245 -8.62 -15.40 -8.67
C GLU A 245 -8.20 -14.20 -7.81
N ALA A 246 -8.04 -13.02 -8.40
CA ALA A 246 -7.76 -11.78 -7.66
C ALA A 246 -8.87 -11.47 -6.63
N VAL A 247 -10.12 -11.75 -6.97
CA VAL A 247 -11.27 -11.60 -6.05
C VAL A 247 -11.16 -12.56 -4.85
N VAL A 248 -10.70 -13.80 -5.07
CA VAL A 248 -10.46 -14.76 -4.00
C VAL A 248 -9.32 -14.29 -3.10
N VAL A 249 -8.20 -13.86 -3.68
CA VAL A 249 -7.06 -13.32 -2.92
C VAL A 249 -7.49 -12.11 -2.07
N ASN A 250 -8.21 -11.15 -2.65
CA ASN A 250 -8.75 -9.99 -1.93
C ASN A 250 -9.66 -10.41 -0.77
N SER A 251 -10.49 -11.44 -0.96
CA SER A 251 -11.39 -11.96 0.07
C SER A 251 -10.64 -12.60 1.23
N LEU A 252 -9.55 -13.33 0.94
CA LEU A 252 -8.68 -13.92 1.97
C LEU A 252 -7.87 -12.84 2.71
N VAL A 253 -7.36 -11.83 2.00
CA VAL A 253 -6.69 -10.67 2.62
C VAL A 253 -7.65 -9.96 3.57
N ALA A 254 -8.87 -9.66 3.13
CA ALA A 254 -9.86 -8.97 3.96
C ALA A 254 -10.32 -9.81 5.15
N PHE A 255 -10.45 -11.13 4.99
CA PHE A 255 -10.70 -12.06 6.10
C PHE A 255 -9.58 -12.01 7.14
N LEU A 256 -8.31 -12.07 6.73
CA LEU A 256 -7.18 -11.98 7.66
C LEU A 256 -7.07 -10.59 8.29
N VAL A 257 -7.36 -9.50 7.55
CA VAL A 257 -7.41 -8.14 8.14
C VAL A 257 -8.50 -8.07 9.20
N TYR A 258 -9.69 -8.63 8.96
CA TYR A 258 -10.75 -8.74 9.96
C TYR A 258 -10.25 -9.50 11.20
N CYS A 259 -9.64 -10.68 11.03
CA CYS A 259 -9.07 -11.45 12.13
C CYS A 259 -8.03 -10.65 12.92
N ARG A 260 -7.09 -10.00 12.21
CA ARG A 260 -6.00 -9.19 12.77
C ARG A 260 -6.52 -8.10 13.69
N VAL A 261 -7.57 -7.42 13.25
CA VAL A 261 -8.15 -6.28 13.94
C VAL A 261 -9.02 -6.73 15.12
N VAL A 262 -9.89 -7.72 14.90
CA VAL A 262 -10.96 -8.09 15.84
C VAL A 262 -10.51 -9.10 16.88
N LEU A 263 -9.62 -10.04 16.55
CA LEU A 263 -9.31 -11.19 17.41
C LEU A 263 -8.00 -11.08 18.19
N PHE A 264 -7.06 -10.23 17.77
CA PHE A 264 -5.73 -10.15 18.39
C PHE A 264 -5.52 -8.83 19.12
N ASP A 265 -5.59 -8.80 20.44
CA ASP A 265 -5.61 -7.56 21.23
C ASP A 265 -4.28 -6.79 21.28
N HIS A 266 -3.15 -7.46 21.03
CA HIS A 266 -1.82 -6.88 21.14
C HIS A 266 -1.03 -6.96 19.83
N ILE A 267 -0.42 -5.84 19.44
CA ILE A 267 0.63 -5.80 18.41
C ILE A 267 1.92 -6.25 19.11
N ILE A 268 2.17 -7.56 19.11
CA ILE A 268 3.45 -8.09 19.61
C ILE A 268 4.47 -7.94 18.48
N ASP A 269 5.15 -6.80 18.45
CA ASP A 269 6.40 -6.69 17.70
C ASP A 269 7.45 -7.54 18.42
N ALA A 270 8.08 -8.49 17.72
CA ALA A 270 9.14 -9.36 18.24
C ALA A 270 10.44 -8.61 18.63
N ARG A 271 10.36 -7.32 18.96
CA ARG A 271 11.48 -6.44 19.34
C ARG A 271 11.25 -5.61 20.60
N ALA A 272 10.16 -5.81 21.34
CA ALA A 272 9.98 -5.14 22.63
C ALA A 272 10.01 -6.18 23.77
N VAL A 273 11.20 -6.37 24.35
CA VAL A 273 11.36 -7.02 25.65
C VAL A 273 10.96 -6.01 26.73
N ASP A 274 10.01 -6.43 27.57
CA ASP A 274 9.55 -5.95 28.88
C ASP A 274 9.87 -4.52 29.37
N HIS A 275 8.82 -3.84 29.83
CA HIS A 275 8.86 -3.08 31.09
C HIS A 275 7.51 -3.22 31.84
N PRO A 276 7.52 -3.46 33.17
CA PRO A 276 6.31 -3.69 33.94
C PRO A 276 5.50 -2.39 34.11
N THR A 277 4.19 -2.53 33.94
CA THR A 277 3.18 -1.49 34.07
C THR A 277 3.13 -0.91 35.49
N THR A 278 3.44 0.38 35.62
CA THR A 278 3.02 1.19 36.78
C THR A 278 1.69 1.87 36.44
N LYS A 279 0.67 1.61 37.26
CA LYS A 279 -0.63 2.29 37.23
C LYS A 279 -0.42 3.78 37.56
N ALA A 280 -0.90 4.67 36.70
CA ALA A 280 -1.11 6.08 37.01
C ALA A 280 -2.50 6.52 36.53
N ALA A 281 -3.14 7.34 37.37
CA ALA A 281 -4.57 7.54 37.49
C ALA A 281 -5.25 8.21 36.29
N ALA A 282 -6.50 7.80 36.06
CA ALA A 282 -7.43 8.39 35.11
C ALA A 282 -7.83 9.81 35.54
N ALA A 283 -7.80 10.76 34.59
CA ALA A 283 -8.52 12.01 34.69
C ALA A 283 -10.00 11.76 34.33
N ARG A 284 -10.90 12.13 35.25
CA ARG A 284 -12.32 11.78 35.31
C ARG A 284 -13.19 12.60 34.36
N CYS A 285 -14.15 11.94 33.73
CA CYS A 285 -15.44 12.53 33.34
C CYS A 285 -16.40 12.42 34.56
N PRO A 286 -17.34 13.34 34.81
CA PRO A 286 -18.17 13.32 36.04
C PRO A 286 -19.02 12.05 36.19
N ASP A 287 -18.95 11.43 37.37
CA ASP A 287 -19.45 10.08 37.71
C ASP A 287 -20.99 9.87 37.75
N TRP A 288 -21.83 10.76 37.21
CA TRP A 288 -23.30 10.66 37.37
C TRP A 288 -24.10 10.39 36.09
N ILE A 289 -23.48 10.27 34.91
CA ILE A 289 -24.17 9.86 33.68
C ILE A 289 -23.56 8.55 33.18
N ARG A 290 -24.27 7.44 33.34
CA ARG A 290 -23.88 6.17 32.71
C ARG A 290 -23.98 6.33 31.18
N PRO A 291 -22.88 6.16 30.41
CA PRO A 291 -22.90 6.33 28.95
C PRO A 291 -23.93 5.46 28.24
N ASP A 292 -24.20 4.27 28.78
CA ASP A 292 -25.17 3.31 28.24
C ASP A 292 -26.61 3.86 28.26
N ALA A 293 -26.93 4.77 29.19
CA ALA A 293 -28.26 5.38 29.29
C ALA A 293 -28.54 6.42 28.19
N LEU A 294 -27.51 6.81 27.44
CA LEU A 294 -27.62 7.78 26.33
C LEU A 294 -27.61 7.09 24.95
N GLN A 295 -27.43 5.77 24.90
CA GLN A 295 -27.33 4.99 23.67
C GLN A 295 -28.67 4.40 23.26
N CYS A 296 -28.96 4.40 21.97
CA CYS A 296 -30.11 3.72 21.39
C CYS A 296 -29.95 2.20 21.57
N PRO A 297 -30.85 1.49 22.27
CA PRO A 297 -30.69 0.05 22.50
C PRO A 297 -30.76 -0.85 21.25
N ILE A 298 -31.21 -0.31 20.10
CA ILE A 298 -31.23 -1.03 18.82
C ILE A 298 -29.89 -0.94 18.10
N THR A 299 -29.26 0.24 18.12
CA THR A 299 -28.04 0.52 17.33
C THR A 299 -26.78 0.64 18.17
N LEU A 300 -26.93 0.78 19.50
CA LEU A 300 -25.88 1.07 20.47
C LEU A 300 -25.11 2.37 20.19
N ASP A 301 -25.63 3.21 19.28
CA ASP A 301 -25.16 4.56 18.99
C ASP A 301 -25.74 5.57 19.98
N LEU A 302 -25.03 6.68 20.22
CA LEU A 302 -25.57 7.81 20.98
C LEU A 302 -26.83 8.34 20.29
N MET A 303 -27.92 8.52 21.04
CA MET A 303 -29.19 8.95 20.44
C MET A 303 -29.07 10.39 19.93
N THR A 304 -29.22 10.58 18.62
CA THR A 304 -29.22 11.91 17.99
C THR A 304 -30.60 12.55 18.07
N ASP A 305 -31.65 11.73 17.94
CA ASP A 305 -33.05 12.10 18.15
C ASP A 305 -33.74 11.10 19.10
N PRO A 306 -33.51 11.21 20.42
CA PRO A 306 -34.08 10.29 21.38
C PRO A 306 -35.61 10.40 21.41
N VAL A 307 -36.30 9.28 21.19
CA VAL A 307 -37.75 9.12 21.27
C VAL A 307 -38.11 7.95 22.16
N THR A 308 -39.15 8.13 22.98
CA THR A 308 -39.64 7.13 23.91
C THR A 308 -40.88 6.46 23.34
N VAL A 309 -40.92 5.12 23.39
CA VAL A 309 -42.08 4.31 23.01
C VAL A 309 -42.99 4.04 24.20
N SER A 310 -44.18 3.49 23.98
CA SER A 310 -45.19 3.23 25.03
C SER A 310 -44.75 2.36 26.22
N THR A 311 -43.64 1.62 26.10
CA THR A 311 -43.02 0.86 27.21
C THR A 311 -42.04 1.67 28.06
N GLY A 312 -41.87 2.96 27.79
CA GLY A 312 -40.96 3.85 28.51
C GLY A 312 -39.49 3.74 28.07
N GLN A 313 -39.16 2.84 27.14
CA GLN A 313 -37.81 2.73 26.57
C GLN A 313 -37.55 3.81 25.54
N THR A 314 -36.33 4.37 25.54
CA THR A 314 -35.94 5.44 24.62
C THR A 314 -34.96 4.91 23.57
N TYR A 315 -35.19 5.27 22.32
CA TYR A 315 -34.42 4.85 21.15
C TYR A 315 -34.07 6.07 20.31
N ASP A 316 -33.10 5.94 19.41
CA ASP A 316 -33.00 6.91 18.32
C ASP A 316 -34.20 6.78 17.37
N ARG A 317 -34.81 7.90 16.98
CA ARG A 317 -36.03 7.93 16.14
C ARG A 317 -35.87 7.11 14.87
N ALA A 318 -34.73 7.21 14.19
CA ALA A 318 -34.52 6.52 12.93
C ALA A 318 -34.53 4.99 13.12
N SER A 319 -33.94 4.53 14.23
CA SER A 319 -33.78 3.12 14.58
C SER A 319 -35.12 2.48 14.93
N ILE A 320 -35.90 3.10 15.83
CA ILE A 320 -37.20 2.55 16.22
C ILE A 320 -38.25 2.70 15.11
N ALA A 321 -38.20 3.78 14.30
CA ALA A 321 -39.08 3.91 13.14
C ALA A 321 -38.79 2.84 12.08
N ARG A 322 -37.53 2.43 11.91
CA ARG A 322 -37.16 1.31 11.01
C ARG A 322 -37.68 -0.02 11.54
N TRP A 323 -37.55 -0.26 12.84
CA TRP A 323 -38.09 -1.45 13.51
C TRP A 323 -39.61 -1.58 13.32
N LEU A 324 -40.36 -0.49 13.50
CA LEU A 324 -41.82 -0.49 13.30
C LEU A 324 -42.20 -0.68 11.83
N ARG A 325 -41.47 -0.07 10.89
CA ARG A 325 -41.69 -0.25 9.44
C ARG A 325 -41.41 -1.67 8.95
N ALA A 326 -40.55 -2.43 9.65
CA ALA A 326 -40.30 -3.84 9.36
C ALA A 326 -41.43 -4.77 9.85
N GLY A 327 -42.53 -4.22 10.39
CA GLY A 327 -43.67 -4.99 10.91
C GLY A 327 -43.53 -5.46 12.35
N CYS A 328 -42.40 -5.17 13.00
CA CYS A 328 -42.14 -5.56 14.39
C CYS A 328 -42.88 -4.62 15.37
N ARG A 329 -44.02 -5.08 15.91
CA ARG A 329 -44.87 -4.30 16.85
C ARG A 329 -44.54 -4.53 18.34
N THR A 330 -43.33 -4.99 18.64
CA THR A 330 -42.84 -5.24 19.99
C THR A 330 -41.71 -4.28 20.34
N CYS A 331 -41.56 -3.97 21.63
CA CYS A 331 -40.43 -3.23 22.16
C CYS A 331 -39.16 -4.09 22.04
N PRO A 332 -38.10 -3.62 21.36
CA PRO A 332 -36.86 -4.39 21.17
C PRO A 332 -36.18 -4.85 22.47
N VAL A 333 -36.35 -4.08 23.56
CA VAL A 333 -35.65 -4.35 24.83
C VAL A 333 -36.52 -5.16 25.79
N THR A 334 -37.81 -4.82 25.91
CA THR A 334 -38.70 -5.48 26.89
C THR A 334 -39.47 -6.66 26.29
N GLY A 335 -39.48 -6.83 24.96
CA GLY A 335 -40.27 -7.85 24.27
C GLY A 335 -41.79 -7.60 24.29
N GLU A 336 -42.26 -6.64 25.06
CA GLU A 336 -43.68 -6.31 25.20
C GLU A 336 -44.26 -5.69 23.92
N ARG A 337 -45.54 -5.97 23.65
CA ARG A 337 -46.24 -5.41 22.49
C ARG A 337 -46.51 -3.91 22.70
N LEU A 338 -46.12 -3.09 21.73
CA LEU A 338 -46.35 -1.65 21.77
C LEU A 338 -47.84 -1.35 21.61
N ARG A 339 -48.43 -0.65 22.59
CA ARG A 339 -49.85 -0.29 22.61
C ARG A 339 -50.20 0.70 21.50
N THR A 340 -49.28 1.62 21.21
CA THR A 340 -49.34 2.59 20.12
C THR A 340 -48.00 2.64 19.39
N SER A 341 -48.04 3.05 18.11
CA SER A 341 -46.84 3.28 17.28
C SER A 341 -46.28 4.70 17.43
N ASP A 342 -46.82 5.48 18.36
CA ASP A 342 -46.45 6.88 18.54
C ASP A 342 -45.08 7.00 19.22
N LEU A 343 -44.24 7.88 18.67
CA LEU A 343 -42.88 8.12 19.14
C LEU A 343 -42.83 9.49 19.82
N VAL A 344 -42.76 9.50 21.15
CA VAL A 344 -42.75 10.73 21.94
C VAL A 344 -41.31 11.27 22.02
N PRO A 345 -41.01 12.50 21.56
CA PRO A 345 -39.65 13.05 21.65
C PRO A 345 -39.18 13.22 23.11
N ASN A 346 -37.95 12.81 23.40
CA ASN A 346 -37.32 12.98 24.71
C ASN A 346 -36.34 14.18 24.69
N ALA A 347 -36.89 15.38 24.80
CA ALA A 347 -36.12 16.63 24.74
C ALA A 347 -35.09 16.76 25.88
N ALA A 348 -35.36 16.18 27.05
CA ALA A 348 -34.44 16.20 28.19
C ALA A 348 -33.15 15.40 27.88
N LEU A 349 -33.30 14.18 27.34
CA LEU A 349 -32.16 13.35 26.95
C LEU A 349 -31.37 13.97 25.80
N ARG A 350 -32.07 14.56 24.81
CA ARG A 350 -31.45 15.34 23.73
C ARG A 350 -30.61 16.50 24.28
N GLY A 351 -31.12 17.22 25.29
CA GLY A 351 -30.40 18.33 25.92
C GLY A 351 -29.17 17.89 26.72
N ILE A 352 -29.21 16.73 27.37
CA ILE A 352 -28.06 16.14 28.09
C ILE A 352 -26.97 15.72 27.10
N ILE A 353 -27.36 15.00 26.04
CA ILE A 353 -26.46 14.58 24.95
C ILE A 353 -25.81 15.79 24.29
N GLY A 354 -26.59 16.83 23.96
CA GLY A 354 -26.08 18.06 23.36
C GLY A 354 -25.18 18.91 24.27
N ARG A 355 -25.27 18.78 25.60
CA ARG A 355 -24.33 19.41 26.54
C ARG A 355 -23.03 18.63 26.62
N LEU A 356 -23.10 17.30 26.73
CA LEU A 356 -21.94 16.40 26.77
C LEU A 356 -21.03 16.58 25.54
N LEU A 357 -21.63 16.73 24.35
CA LEU A 357 -20.88 16.93 23.10
C LEU A 357 -20.19 18.30 23.02
N ARG A 358 -20.86 19.36 23.51
CA ARG A 358 -20.28 20.72 23.56
C ARG A 358 -19.12 20.84 24.53
N THR A 359 -19.18 20.18 25.68
CA THR A 359 -18.06 20.16 26.65
C THR A 359 -16.81 19.47 26.08
N ASN A 360 -16.97 18.60 25.08
CA ASN A 360 -15.88 17.92 24.38
C ASN A 360 -15.43 18.63 23.08
N GLY A 361 -15.91 19.85 22.80
CA GLY A 361 -15.49 20.63 21.63
C GLY A 361 -16.04 20.14 20.28
N VAL A 362 -17.06 19.28 20.27
CA VAL A 362 -17.66 18.72 19.05
C VAL A 362 -18.96 19.46 18.73
N SER A 363 -19.06 20.03 17.52
CA SER A 363 -20.31 20.54 16.96
C SER A 363 -20.87 19.51 15.97
N LEU A 364 -22.11 19.05 16.19
CA LEU A 364 -22.84 18.23 15.21
C LEU A 364 -23.50 19.13 14.16
N PRO A 365 -23.59 18.71 12.88
CA PRO A 365 -24.36 19.44 11.87
C PRO A 365 -25.86 19.49 12.24
N ASP A 366 -26.50 20.64 12.02
CA ASP A 366 -27.96 20.78 12.12
C ASP A 366 -28.64 19.93 11.02
N HIS A 367 -29.43 18.93 11.45
CA HIS A 367 -30.18 18.06 10.55
C HIS A 367 -31.48 18.71 10.05
N ALA A 368 -31.38 19.81 9.31
CA ALA A 368 -32.50 20.38 8.55
C ALA A 368 -32.32 20.32 7.03
N ALA A 369 -31.14 20.00 6.50
CA ALA A 369 -30.96 19.82 5.07
C ALA A 369 -29.83 18.82 4.78
N GLY A 370 -30.17 17.66 4.23
CA GLY A 370 -29.17 16.70 3.77
C GLY A 370 -29.54 15.24 3.98
N SER A 371 -30.62 14.80 3.34
CA SER A 371 -30.77 13.39 2.96
C SER A 371 -29.71 13.05 1.89
N HIS A 372 -28.44 13.01 2.27
CA HIS A 372 -27.41 12.43 1.41
C HIS A 372 -27.45 10.93 1.58
N ARG A 373 -27.99 10.31 0.53
CA ARG A 373 -27.96 8.87 0.24
C ARG A 373 -26.60 8.31 0.61
N HIS A 374 -26.56 7.14 1.25
CA HIS A 374 -25.37 6.33 1.39
C HIS A 374 -24.60 6.38 0.07
N GLY A 375 -23.43 7.03 0.08
CA GLY A 375 -22.61 7.23 -1.09
C GLY A 375 -22.02 5.89 -1.48
N ALA A 376 -22.79 5.08 -2.20
CA ALA A 376 -22.36 3.82 -2.79
C ALA A 376 -20.96 4.03 -3.36
N LEU A 377 -19.99 3.27 -2.85
CA LEU A 377 -18.80 2.96 -3.63
C LEU A 377 -19.33 2.50 -5.00
N GLY A 378 -18.87 3.10 -6.10
CA GLY A 378 -19.38 2.73 -7.42
C GLY A 378 -19.33 1.21 -7.58
N ASP A 379 -20.41 0.61 -8.10
CA ASP A 379 -20.57 -0.85 -8.21
C ASP A 379 -19.34 -1.52 -8.87
N THR A 380 -18.65 -0.81 -9.76
CA THR A 380 -17.40 -1.23 -10.41
C THR A 380 -16.25 -1.47 -9.43
N ALA A 381 -16.08 -0.62 -8.41
CA ALA A 381 -15.01 -0.77 -7.41
C ALA A 381 -15.28 -1.95 -6.46
N VAL A 382 -16.55 -2.20 -6.13
CA VAL A 382 -16.96 -3.36 -5.34
C VAL A 382 -16.79 -4.65 -6.14
N THR A 383 -17.11 -4.62 -7.44
CA THR A 383 -16.98 -5.79 -8.33
C THR A 383 -15.51 -6.24 -8.46
N LEU A 384 -14.58 -5.30 -8.65
CA LEU A 384 -13.14 -5.61 -8.75
C LEU A 384 -12.51 -6.04 -7.41
N PHE A 385 -13.02 -5.51 -6.29
CA PHE A 385 -12.53 -5.87 -4.96
C PHE A 385 -13.13 -7.20 -4.46
N GLY A 386 -14.34 -7.53 -4.89
CA GLY A 386 -15.10 -8.70 -4.46
C GLY A 386 -16.09 -8.40 -3.33
N LEU A 387 -17.29 -8.98 -3.39
CA LEU A 387 -18.35 -8.77 -2.39
C LEU A 387 -17.94 -9.23 -0.98
N ALA A 388 -17.30 -10.40 -0.87
CA ALA A 388 -16.85 -10.93 0.42
C ALA A 388 -15.75 -10.05 1.01
N ALA A 389 -14.76 -9.66 0.19
CA ALA A 389 -13.71 -8.75 0.61
C ALA A 389 -14.27 -7.41 1.09
N ALA A 390 -15.22 -6.84 0.34
CA ALA A 390 -15.87 -5.58 0.67
C ALA A 390 -16.62 -5.66 2.01
N GLY A 391 -17.35 -6.75 2.26
CA GLY A 391 -18.06 -6.98 3.51
C GLY A 391 -17.13 -7.14 4.71
N ALA A 392 -16.10 -7.98 4.59
CA ALA A 392 -15.08 -8.16 5.64
C ALA A 392 -14.35 -6.86 5.95
N ALA A 393 -13.97 -6.11 4.91
CA ALA A 393 -13.31 -4.82 5.05
C ALA A 393 -14.19 -3.79 5.79
N ARG A 394 -15.49 -3.70 5.47
CA ARG A 394 -16.42 -2.80 6.17
C ARG A 394 -16.57 -3.16 7.65
N LEU A 395 -16.67 -4.45 7.96
CA LEU A 395 -16.75 -4.91 9.36
C LEU A 395 -15.46 -4.60 10.13
N ALA A 396 -14.30 -4.85 9.53
CA ALA A 396 -13.01 -4.52 10.13
C ALA A 396 -12.87 -3.00 10.34
N VAL A 397 -13.26 -2.19 9.36
CA VAL A 397 -13.25 -0.72 9.47
C VAL A 397 -14.19 -0.25 10.58
N ALA A 398 -15.41 -0.79 10.65
CA ALA A 398 -16.37 -0.43 11.69
C ALA A 398 -15.79 -0.70 13.09
N TYR A 399 -15.13 -1.84 13.28
CA TYR A 399 -14.44 -2.17 14.53
C TYR A 399 -13.30 -1.18 14.83
N VAL A 400 -12.42 -0.89 13.86
CA VAL A 400 -11.32 0.08 14.04
C VAL A 400 -11.88 1.45 14.45
N VAL A 401 -12.92 1.95 13.78
CA VAL A 401 -13.51 3.25 14.09
C VAL A 401 -14.15 3.26 15.48
N ALA A 402 -14.84 2.18 15.87
CA ALA A 402 -15.36 2.04 17.22
C ALA A 402 -14.23 2.14 18.27
N GLN A 403 -13.09 1.47 18.03
CA GLN A 403 -11.94 1.52 18.91
C GLN A 403 -11.24 2.89 18.93
N LEU A 404 -11.15 3.59 17.80
CA LEU A 404 -10.67 4.98 17.76
C LEU A 404 -11.55 5.91 18.60
N ARG A 405 -12.87 5.68 18.59
CA ARG A 405 -13.87 6.51 19.27
C ARG A 405 -13.97 6.25 20.77
N THR A 406 -14.13 4.99 21.20
CA THR A 406 -14.43 4.62 22.59
C THR A 406 -13.38 3.74 23.25
N GLY A 407 -12.35 3.30 22.51
CA GLY A 407 -11.34 2.41 23.04
C GLY A 407 -10.50 3.05 24.14
N SER A 408 -9.93 2.20 24.98
CA SER A 408 -8.84 2.51 25.90
C SER A 408 -7.63 3.08 25.15
N THR A 409 -6.64 3.61 25.89
CA THR A 409 -5.40 4.11 25.28
C THR A 409 -4.66 3.04 24.47
N ALA A 410 -4.63 1.80 24.95
CA ALA A 410 -4.01 0.68 24.23
C ALA A 410 -4.81 0.31 22.97
N GLU A 411 -6.14 0.25 23.06
CA GLU A 411 -7.00 -0.04 21.91
C GLU A 411 -6.95 1.07 20.85
N ARG A 412 -6.97 2.35 21.25
CA ARG A 412 -6.78 3.48 20.32
C ARG A 412 -5.42 3.42 19.64
N ARG A 413 -4.36 3.10 20.37
CA ARG A 413 -3.01 2.92 19.78
C ARG A 413 -3.02 1.85 18.70
N LYS A 414 -3.58 0.67 18.99
CA LYS A 414 -3.73 -0.43 18.03
C LYS A 414 -4.60 0.00 16.84
N ALA A 415 -5.77 0.57 17.10
CA ALA A 415 -6.71 0.99 16.06
C ALA A 415 -6.11 2.05 15.12
N THR A 416 -5.31 2.97 15.64
CA THR A 416 -4.60 3.98 14.84
C THR A 416 -3.57 3.33 13.92
N ALA A 417 -2.80 2.36 14.43
CA ALA A 417 -1.84 1.60 13.64
C ALA A 417 -2.55 0.76 12.55
N GLU A 418 -3.69 0.14 12.86
CA GLU A 418 -4.49 -0.61 11.89
C GLU A 418 -5.13 0.31 10.83
N ALA A 419 -5.65 1.48 11.20
CA ALA A 419 -6.17 2.47 10.26
C ALA A 419 -5.11 2.92 9.25
N ARG A 420 -3.86 3.13 9.70
CA ARG A 420 -2.72 3.41 8.81
C ARG A 420 -2.45 2.25 7.84
N LYS A 421 -2.44 1.00 8.33
CA LYS A 421 -2.21 -0.19 7.49
C LYS A 421 -3.32 -0.35 6.45
N MET A 422 -4.58 -0.35 6.88
CA MET A 422 -5.77 -0.45 6.02
C MET A 422 -5.80 0.64 4.95
N SER A 423 -5.59 1.91 5.31
CA SER A 423 -5.55 3.01 4.35
C SER A 423 -4.36 2.94 3.37
N LYS A 424 -3.28 2.22 3.70
CA LYS A 424 -2.18 1.95 2.76
C LYS A 424 -2.56 0.87 1.74
N HIS A 425 -3.26 -0.17 2.18
CA HIS A 425 -3.55 -1.39 1.41
C HIS A 425 -4.32 -1.13 0.11
N SER A 426 -5.46 -0.41 0.16
CA SER A 426 -6.26 -0.20 -1.06
C SER A 426 -7.07 1.09 -1.04
N ALA A 427 -7.47 1.54 -2.23
CA ALA A 427 -8.42 2.65 -2.38
C ALA A 427 -9.78 2.33 -1.74
N PHE A 428 -10.20 1.06 -1.76
CA PHE A 428 -11.44 0.60 -1.13
C PHE A 428 -11.41 0.83 0.39
N TYR A 429 -10.31 0.50 1.07
CA TYR A 429 -10.17 0.75 2.50
C TYR A 429 -10.16 2.25 2.84
N ARG A 430 -9.54 3.08 1.99
CA ARG A 430 -9.57 4.55 2.16
C ARG A 430 -11.00 5.07 2.10
N ALA A 431 -11.76 4.68 1.07
CA ALA A 431 -13.15 5.07 0.93
C ALA A 431 -14.00 4.57 2.13
N SER A 432 -13.83 3.31 2.51
CA SER A 432 -14.56 2.72 3.64
C SER A 432 -14.27 3.41 4.97
N LEU A 433 -13.00 3.76 5.26
CA LEU A 433 -12.63 4.51 6.46
C LEU A 433 -13.24 5.92 6.48
N VAL A 434 -13.29 6.59 5.33
CA VAL A 434 -13.93 7.91 5.21
C VAL A 434 -15.44 7.79 5.39
N ASP A 435 -16.09 6.85 4.70
CA ASP A 435 -17.54 6.63 4.77
C ASP A 435 -17.97 6.19 6.20
N ALA A 436 -17.09 5.49 6.93
CA ALA A 436 -17.28 5.16 8.35
C ALA A 436 -16.92 6.29 9.32
N ASN A 437 -16.66 7.50 8.83
CA ASN A 437 -16.35 8.69 9.61
C ASN A 437 -15.12 8.56 10.52
N ALA A 438 -14.04 7.96 10.02
CA ALA A 438 -12.78 7.82 10.78
C ALA A 438 -12.00 9.14 10.93
N VAL A 439 -12.19 10.11 10.02
CA VAL A 439 -11.37 11.32 9.90
C VAL A 439 -11.36 12.17 11.18
N PRO A 440 -12.51 12.51 11.82
CA PRO A 440 -12.52 13.29 13.04
C PRO A 440 -11.72 12.64 14.18
N TRP A 441 -11.84 11.32 14.34
CA TRP A 441 -11.14 10.59 15.40
C TRP A 441 -9.63 10.55 15.17
N LEU A 442 -9.19 10.41 13.92
CA LEU A 442 -7.77 10.49 13.56
C LEU A 442 -7.22 11.91 13.78
N LEU A 443 -8.03 12.95 13.52
CA LEU A 443 -7.66 14.35 13.81
C LEU A 443 -7.47 14.59 15.31
N CYS A 444 -8.34 14.07 16.17
CA CYS A 444 -8.17 14.17 17.63
C CYS A 444 -6.84 13.56 18.11
N LEU A 445 -6.36 12.52 17.43
CA LEU A 445 -5.12 11.83 17.79
C LEU A 445 -3.85 12.54 17.30
N LEU A 446 -3.98 13.59 16.48
CA LEU A 446 -2.84 14.44 16.10
C LEU A 446 -2.25 15.19 17.29
N SER A 447 -3.05 15.49 18.33
CA SER A 447 -2.57 16.12 19.57
C SER A 447 -2.05 15.12 20.61
N SER A 448 -1.93 13.84 20.26
CA SER A 448 -1.43 12.81 21.18
C SER A 448 0.02 13.05 21.58
N THR A 449 0.32 12.91 22.88
CA THR A 449 1.70 12.93 23.41
C THR A 449 2.48 11.66 23.08
N ASP A 450 1.80 10.57 22.74
CA ASP A 450 2.43 9.36 22.20
C ASP A 450 2.81 9.60 20.74
N ALA A 451 4.11 9.75 20.49
CA ALA A 451 4.68 10.00 19.17
C ALA A 451 4.36 8.90 18.14
N SER A 452 4.14 7.66 18.58
CA SER A 452 3.73 6.56 17.70
C SER A 452 2.28 6.71 17.27
N VAL A 453 1.40 7.12 18.18
CA VAL A 453 -0.01 7.39 17.86
C VAL A 453 -0.13 8.58 16.92
N GLN A 454 0.56 9.69 17.20
CA GLN A 454 0.55 10.87 16.33
C GLN A 454 1.07 10.54 14.92
N ASP A 455 2.21 9.83 14.81
CA ASP A 455 2.77 9.41 13.52
C ASP A 455 1.81 8.50 12.74
N ASN A 456 1.18 7.53 13.42
CA ASN A 456 0.22 6.65 12.76
C ASN A 456 -1.04 7.40 12.31
N ALA A 457 -1.53 8.34 13.12
CA ALA A 457 -2.71 9.14 12.80
C ALA A 457 -2.47 10.03 11.57
N VAL A 458 -1.35 10.77 11.52
CA VAL A 458 -1.03 11.62 10.36
C VAL A 458 -0.74 10.79 9.12
N ALA A 459 -0.10 9.63 9.25
CA ALA A 459 0.12 8.73 8.12
C ALA A 459 -1.19 8.14 7.58
N ALA A 460 -2.15 7.82 8.46
CA ALA A 460 -3.48 7.40 8.05
C ALA A 460 -4.21 8.55 7.30
N LEU A 461 -4.21 9.77 7.84
CA LEU A 461 -4.81 10.93 7.19
C LEU A 461 -4.17 11.26 5.83
N LEU A 462 -2.84 11.11 5.70
CA LEU A 462 -2.14 11.22 4.42
C LEU A 462 -2.63 10.19 3.40
N ASN A 463 -2.87 8.95 3.83
CA ASN A 463 -3.42 7.95 2.93
C ASN A 463 -4.87 8.26 2.55
N LEU A 464 -5.68 8.77 3.49
CA LEU A 464 -7.08 9.15 3.22
C LEU A 464 -7.17 10.38 2.30
N SER A 465 -6.27 11.36 2.41
CA SER A 465 -6.25 12.57 1.58
C SER A 465 -5.96 12.29 0.11
N LYS A 466 -5.42 11.12 -0.24
CA LYS A 466 -5.30 10.68 -1.65
C LYS A 466 -6.67 10.42 -2.30
N HIS A 467 -7.71 10.20 -1.50
CA HIS A 467 -9.07 9.97 -1.98
C HIS A 467 -9.89 11.28 -1.97
N PRO A 468 -10.67 11.62 -3.03
CA PRO A 468 -11.48 12.83 -3.08
C PRO A 468 -12.38 13.04 -1.85
N ARG A 469 -13.11 12.00 -1.43
CA ARG A 469 -13.96 12.06 -0.23
C ARG A 469 -13.16 12.30 1.07
N GLY A 470 -11.93 11.77 1.14
CA GLY A 470 -11.08 11.98 2.31
C GLY A 470 -10.56 13.41 2.42
N ARG A 471 -10.32 14.08 1.29
CA ARG A 471 -10.01 15.52 1.23
C ARG A 471 -11.20 16.34 1.73
N ALA A 472 -12.40 16.08 1.21
CA ALA A 472 -13.62 16.76 1.64
C ALA A 472 -13.84 16.61 3.16
N ALA A 473 -13.77 15.36 3.67
CA ALA A 473 -13.94 15.09 5.09
C ALA A 473 -12.91 15.80 6.00
N LEU A 474 -11.67 15.98 5.53
CA LEU A 474 -10.64 16.74 6.26
C LEU A 474 -10.98 18.23 6.38
N PHE A 475 -11.53 18.84 5.33
CA PHE A 475 -12.01 20.23 5.37
C PHE A 475 -13.27 20.36 6.24
N GLU A 476 -14.27 19.50 6.03
CA GLU A 476 -15.54 19.51 6.77
C GLU A 476 -15.34 19.31 8.28
N ALA A 477 -14.34 18.50 8.67
CA ALA A 477 -13.99 18.28 10.07
C ALA A 477 -13.13 19.42 10.68
N GLY A 478 -12.81 20.48 9.93
CA GLY A 478 -11.95 21.57 10.39
C GLY A 478 -10.49 21.16 10.61
N GLY A 479 -10.02 20.10 9.94
CA GLY A 479 -8.74 19.45 10.23
C GLY A 479 -7.49 20.19 9.75
N VAL A 480 -7.63 21.20 8.90
CA VAL A 480 -6.48 21.89 8.27
C VAL A 480 -5.55 22.51 9.30
N GLY A 481 -6.09 23.18 10.32
CA GLY A 481 -5.30 23.77 11.41
C GLY A 481 -4.49 22.72 12.17
N LEU A 482 -5.12 21.60 12.53
CA LEU A 482 -4.47 20.50 13.24
C LEU A 482 -3.34 19.86 12.41
N VAL A 483 -3.51 19.76 11.09
CA VAL A 483 -2.46 19.28 10.19
C VAL A 483 -1.30 20.26 10.16
N VAL A 484 -1.56 21.57 10.08
CA VAL A 484 -0.53 22.62 10.14
C VAL A 484 0.26 22.55 11.46
N ASP A 485 -0.44 22.35 12.59
CA ASP A 485 0.20 22.18 13.90
C ASP A 485 1.16 20.99 13.89
N VAL A 486 0.80 19.87 13.26
CA VAL A 486 1.70 18.70 13.15
C VAL A 486 2.91 19.00 12.28
N VAL A 487 2.80 19.83 11.22
CA VAL A 487 3.99 20.27 10.45
C VAL A 487 4.95 21.05 11.36
N ASN A 488 4.40 21.91 12.22
CA ASN A 488 5.16 22.81 13.08
C ASN A 488 5.80 22.07 14.27
N VAL A 489 4.98 21.42 15.09
CA VAL A 489 5.34 20.88 16.41
C VAL A 489 5.25 19.35 16.49
N GLY A 490 5.08 18.65 15.37
CA GLY A 490 5.03 17.18 15.35
C GLY A 490 6.26 16.55 16.03
N ALA A 491 6.04 15.48 16.79
CA ALA A 491 7.06 14.86 17.65
C ALA A 491 8.21 14.20 16.85
N ARG A 492 7.92 13.72 15.64
CA ARG A 492 8.87 13.05 14.75
C ARG A 492 8.99 13.78 13.42
N ALA A 493 10.17 13.75 12.82
CA ALA A 493 10.40 14.31 11.49
C ALA A 493 9.44 13.70 10.45
N ASP A 494 9.23 12.37 10.49
CA ASP A 494 8.30 11.70 9.58
C ASP A 494 6.84 12.15 9.74
N ALA A 495 6.39 12.47 10.96
CA ALA A 495 5.06 13.01 11.19
C ALA A 495 4.90 14.38 10.50
N ARG A 496 5.92 15.25 10.63
CA ARG A 496 5.96 16.56 9.96
C ARG A 496 5.98 16.40 8.44
N HIS A 497 6.78 15.47 7.93
CA HIS A 497 6.86 15.16 6.49
C HIS A 497 5.51 14.68 5.96
N ASN A 498 4.82 13.79 6.69
CA ASN A 498 3.51 13.27 6.30
C ASN A 498 2.44 14.38 6.36
N ALA A 499 2.46 15.23 7.39
CA ALA A 499 1.55 16.38 7.51
C ALA A 499 1.72 17.37 6.36
N ALA A 500 2.95 17.70 5.97
CA ALA A 500 3.20 18.53 4.79
C ALA A 500 2.59 17.87 3.54
N ALA A 501 2.80 16.57 3.34
CA ALA A 501 2.19 15.86 2.22
C ALA A 501 0.65 15.85 2.26
N VAL A 502 0.01 15.86 3.44
CA VAL A 502 -1.45 16.03 3.55
C VAL A 502 -1.87 17.36 2.94
N LEU A 503 -1.19 18.47 3.30
CA LEU A 503 -1.50 19.81 2.78
C LEU A 503 -1.36 19.88 1.25
N PHE A 504 -0.37 19.20 0.66
CA PHE A 504 -0.28 19.07 -0.80
C PHE A 504 -1.55 18.47 -1.40
N TYR A 505 -2.02 17.32 -0.91
CA TYR A 505 -3.23 16.68 -1.43
C TYR A 505 -4.50 17.53 -1.18
N LEU A 506 -4.54 18.29 -0.09
CA LEU A 506 -5.65 19.20 0.20
C LEU A 506 -5.62 20.44 -0.71
N SER A 507 -4.46 20.88 -1.19
CA SER A 507 -4.31 22.00 -2.12
C SER A 507 -4.62 21.64 -3.57
N SER A 508 -5.69 20.86 -3.81
CA SER A 508 -5.94 20.29 -5.15
C SER A 508 -6.57 21.26 -6.16
N ASN A 509 -7.06 22.41 -5.71
CA ASN A 509 -7.57 23.50 -6.53
C ASN A 509 -7.32 24.86 -5.85
N ALA A 510 -7.62 25.96 -6.55
CA ALA A 510 -7.36 27.32 -6.06
C ALA A 510 -8.18 27.71 -4.82
N GLU A 511 -9.43 27.25 -4.69
CA GLU A 511 -10.32 27.56 -3.55
C GLU A 511 -9.79 26.93 -2.25
N GLN A 512 -9.46 25.63 -2.31
CA GLN A 512 -8.86 24.91 -1.20
C GLN A 512 -7.48 25.45 -0.83
N ALA A 513 -6.68 25.81 -1.83
CA ALA A 513 -5.40 26.46 -1.61
C ALA A 513 -5.57 27.80 -0.88
N GLU A 514 -6.56 28.61 -1.25
CA GLU A 514 -6.86 29.87 -0.56
C GLU A 514 -7.28 29.62 0.89
N GLU A 515 -8.17 28.65 1.13
CA GLU A 515 -8.63 28.28 2.47
C GLU A 515 -7.49 27.85 3.38
N ILE A 516 -6.60 26.95 2.91
CA ILE A 516 -5.41 26.56 3.67
C ILE A 516 -4.53 27.80 3.93
N GLY A 517 -4.38 28.68 2.95
CA GLY A 517 -3.61 29.92 3.10
C GLY A 517 -4.22 30.96 4.06
N ARG A 518 -5.49 30.83 4.46
CA ARG A 518 -6.10 31.66 5.51
C ARG A 518 -5.66 31.23 6.92
N VAL A 519 -5.20 29.99 7.09
CA VAL A 519 -4.60 29.54 8.35
C VAL A 519 -3.25 30.25 8.54
N PRO A 520 -3.07 31.07 9.60
CA PRO A 520 -1.91 31.97 9.72
C PRO A 520 -0.56 31.27 9.61
N GLU A 521 -0.41 30.11 10.26
CA GLU A 521 0.86 29.37 10.32
C GLU A 521 1.08 28.39 9.16
N ALA A 522 0.13 28.25 8.21
CA ALA A 522 0.25 27.27 7.13
C ALA A 522 1.45 27.53 6.22
N VAL A 523 1.59 28.77 5.74
CA VAL A 523 2.68 29.16 4.83
C VAL A 523 4.02 29.33 5.58
N PRO A 524 4.10 30.03 6.73
CA PRO A 524 5.34 30.15 7.51
C PRO A 524 5.96 28.80 7.88
N THR A 525 5.15 27.87 8.39
CA THR A 525 5.62 26.55 8.81
C THR A 525 6.18 25.73 7.63
N LEU A 526 5.53 25.78 6.46
CA LEU A 526 6.04 25.11 5.26
C LEU A 526 7.37 25.73 4.80
N VAL A 527 7.50 27.07 4.83
CA VAL A 527 8.76 27.74 4.49
C VAL A 527 9.87 27.37 5.46
N GLN A 528 9.58 27.27 6.75
CA GLN A 528 10.53 26.77 7.74
C GLN A 528 10.96 25.34 7.43
N LEU A 529 10.02 24.46 7.04
CA LEU A 529 10.34 23.08 6.66
C LEU A 529 11.20 23.00 5.39
N VAL A 530 11.05 23.93 4.43
CA VAL A 530 11.98 24.06 3.28
C VAL A 530 13.40 24.41 3.74
N ARG A 531 13.54 25.26 4.75
CA ARG A 531 14.83 25.71 5.27
C ARG A 531 15.51 24.64 6.12
N ASP A 532 14.79 24.11 7.10
CA ASP A 532 15.36 23.35 8.21
C ASP A 532 15.06 21.84 8.13
N GLY A 533 14.18 21.41 7.21
CA GLY A 533 13.78 20.01 7.08
C GLY A 533 14.84 19.09 6.47
N ALA A 534 14.69 17.79 6.71
CA ALA A 534 15.42 16.75 5.99
C ALA A 534 14.99 16.69 4.51
N HIS A 535 15.73 15.96 3.67
CA HIS A 535 15.48 15.87 2.22
C HIS A 535 13.99 15.66 1.85
N ARG A 536 13.35 14.63 2.45
CA ARG A 536 11.92 14.33 2.23
C ARG A 536 11.00 15.45 2.71
N GLY A 537 11.30 16.07 3.84
CA GLY A 537 10.54 17.20 4.39
C GLY A 537 10.58 18.42 3.48
N ARG A 538 11.78 18.77 2.98
CA ARG A 538 11.97 19.87 2.03
C ARG A 538 11.17 19.63 0.75
N LYS A 539 11.27 18.44 0.15
CA LYS A 539 10.52 18.06 -1.06
C LYS A 539 9.01 18.19 -0.84
N ASN A 540 8.47 17.59 0.23
CA ASN A 540 7.05 17.68 0.55
C ASN A 540 6.59 19.12 0.80
N ALA A 541 7.40 19.93 1.49
CA ALA A 541 7.08 21.32 1.76
C ALA A 541 7.04 22.17 0.48
N MET A 542 8.02 22.00 -0.43
CA MET A 542 8.04 22.71 -1.71
C MET A 542 6.85 22.36 -2.59
N VAL A 543 6.52 21.06 -2.69
CA VAL A 543 5.38 20.58 -3.47
C VAL A 543 4.05 21.06 -2.87
N SER A 544 3.95 21.15 -1.54
CA SER A 544 2.77 21.72 -0.87
C SER A 544 2.64 23.22 -1.12
N LEU A 545 3.74 23.98 -1.00
CA LEU A 545 3.77 25.41 -1.33
C LEU A 545 3.39 25.64 -2.80
N TYR A 546 3.87 24.82 -3.72
CA TYR A 546 3.47 24.89 -5.13
C TYR A 546 1.95 24.76 -5.29
N GLY A 547 1.34 23.79 -4.61
CA GLY A 547 -0.11 23.62 -4.59
C GLY A 547 -0.86 24.82 -4.00
N LEU A 548 -0.36 25.41 -2.89
CA LEU A 548 -0.96 26.61 -2.29
C LEU A 548 -0.88 27.86 -3.19
N LEU A 549 0.15 27.95 -4.03
CA LEU A 549 0.30 29.03 -5.01
C LEU A 549 -0.61 28.86 -6.24
N GLN A 550 -1.54 27.90 -6.23
CA GLN A 550 -2.69 27.95 -7.15
C GLN A 550 -3.58 29.16 -6.87
N SER A 551 -3.64 29.62 -5.61
CA SER A 551 -4.30 30.87 -5.27
C SER A 551 -3.32 32.07 -5.34
N PRO A 552 -3.63 33.11 -6.14
CA PRO A 552 -2.83 34.35 -6.17
C PRO A 552 -2.69 35.00 -4.79
N ALA A 553 -3.70 34.89 -3.92
CA ALA A 553 -3.70 35.46 -2.57
C ALA A 553 -2.57 34.91 -1.66
N ASN A 554 -2.06 33.73 -1.97
CA ASN A 554 -1.00 33.09 -1.20
C ASN A 554 0.41 33.52 -1.61
N HIS A 555 0.59 34.15 -2.78
CA HIS A 555 1.91 34.55 -3.27
C HIS A 555 2.57 35.59 -2.37
N ALA A 556 1.84 36.64 -2.01
CA ALA A 556 2.35 37.69 -1.13
C ALA A 556 2.71 37.13 0.25
N LYS A 557 1.89 36.22 0.80
CA LYS A 557 2.15 35.53 2.07
C LYS A 557 3.41 34.68 2.00
N ALA A 558 3.61 33.92 0.93
CA ALA A 558 4.80 33.08 0.75
C ALA A 558 6.08 33.92 0.62
N VAL A 559 6.03 35.04 -0.11
CA VAL A 559 7.14 35.99 -0.21
C VAL A 559 7.45 36.60 1.16
N ALA A 560 6.44 37.07 1.89
CA ALA A 560 6.58 37.65 3.22
C ALA A 560 7.14 36.65 4.25
N ALA A 561 6.74 35.38 4.17
CA ALA A 561 7.27 34.30 5.00
C ALA A 561 8.73 33.92 4.68
N GLY A 562 9.30 34.46 3.60
CA GLY A 562 10.68 34.19 3.23
C GLY A 562 10.88 32.88 2.46
N VAL A 563 9.94 32.51 1.58
CA VAL A 563 10.11 31.35 0.68
C VAL A 563 11.28 31.54 -0.28
N VAL A 564 11.41 32.70 -0.93
CA VAL A 564 12.46 32.96 -1.91
C VAL A 564 13.87 32.85 -1.28
N PRO A 565 14.15 33.33 -0.03
CA PRO A 565 15.47 33.13 0.57
C PRO A 565 15.78 31.68 0.86
N ALA A 566 14.77 30.92 1.32
CA ALA A 566 14.93 29.49 1.57
C ALA A 566 15.29 28.73 0.28
N LEU A 567 14.62 29.03 -0.83
CA LEU A 567 14.90 28.41 -2.14
C LEU A 567 16.25 28.85 -2.71
N ALA A 568 16.65 30.10 -2.52
CA ALA A 568 17.95 30.59 -2.97
C ALA A 568 19.10 29.91 -2.23
N ALA A 569 18.95 29.65 -0.92
CA ALA A 569 19.94 28.91 -0.16
C ALA A 569 20.15 27.49 -0.72
N LEU A 570 19.08 26.81 -1.13
CA LEU A 570 19.17 25.48 -1.76
C LEU A 570 19.90 25.49 -3.11
N LEU A 571 19.77 26.57 -3.89
CA LEU A 571 20.36 26.67 -5.23
C LEU A 571 21.79 27.22 -5.22
N LEU A 572 22.10 28.15 -4.32
CA LEU A 572 23.39 28.84 -4.22
C LEU A 572 24.38 28.10 -3.30
N HIS A 573 23.87 27.34 -2.32
CA HIS A 573 24.66 26.51 -1.42
C HIS A 573 24.18 25.06 -1.49
N PRO A 574 24.37 24.37 -2.63
CA PRO A 574 24.05 22.96 -2.72
C PRO A 574 24.87 22.20 -1.67
N ALA A 575 24.19 21.43 -0.81
CA ALA A 575 24.87 20.62 0.20
C ALA A 575 25.89 19.70 -0.49
N SER A 576 27.12 19.66 0.04
CA SER A 576 28.14 18.70 -0.38
C SER A 576 27.54 17.30 -0.35
N SER A 577 27.59 16.60 -1.48
CA SER A 577 26.99 15.30 -1.77
C SER A 577 27.55 14.16 -0.92
N ALA A 578 27.28 14.19 0.39
CA ALA A 578 27.60 13.13 1.35
C ALA A 578 26.35 12.42 1.87
N ASP A 579 25.16 12.77 1.35
CA ASP A 579 23.89 12.18 1.79
C ASP A 579 23.47 11.06 0.82
N PRO A 580 23.70 9.77 1.14
CA PRO A 580 23.43 8.65 0.24
C PRO A 580 21.93 8.52 -0.14
N ALA A 581 21.02 9.17 0.61
CA ALA A 581 19.60 9.23 0.30
C ALA A 581 19.23 10.11 -0.92
N ALA A 582 20.17 10.91 -1.43
CA ALA A 582 19.96 11.72 -2.63
C ALA A 582 20.22 10.96 -3.95
N ALA A 583 20.79 9.75 -3.89
CA ALA A 583 21.19 8.97 -5.06
C ALA A 583 20.06 8.12 -5.68
N ASP A 584 18.98 7.85 -4.92
CA ASP A 584 17.88 6.95 -5.34
C ASP A 584 16.70 7.66 -6.05
N ASP A 585 16.76 8.99 -6.29
CA ASP A 585 15.63 9.74 -6.85
C ASP A 585 15.74 9.87 -8.38
N ASP A 586 15.00 9.02 -9.11
CA ASP A 586 14.82 9.03 -10.58
C ASP A 586 14.02 10.27 -11.09
N GLY A 587 13.97 11.36 -10.31
CA GLY A 587 13.06 12.47 -10.52
C GLY A 587 13.51 13.79 -9.89
N GLY A 588 14.49 14.44 -10.54
CA GLY A 588 14.80 15.88 -10.42
C GLY A 588 14.98 16.38 -8.99
N GLY A 589 16.18 16.23 -8.43
CA GLY A 589 16.49 16.58 -7.03
C GLY A 589 16.11 18.00 -6.60
N LEU A 590 16.29 18.32 -5.31
CA LEU A 590 15.78 19.55 -4.65
C LEU A 590 15.99 20.87 -5.42
N ALA A 591 17.06 20.99 -6.22
CA ALA A 591 17.30 22.15 -7.08
C ALA A 591 16.21 22.32 -8.17
N GLY A 592 15.77 21.23 -8.80
CA GLY A 592 14.68 21.24 -9.79
C GLY A 592 13.35 21.63 -9.17
N ASP A 593 13.03 21.09 -8.00
CA ASP A 593 11.83 21.47 -7.23
C ASP A 593 11.87 22.95 -6.81
N ALA A 594 13.04 23.44 -6.40
CA ALA A 594 13.23 24.85 -6.04
C ALA A 594 13.01 25.79 -7.23
N VAL A 595 13.57 25.46 -8.40
CA VAL A 595 13.33 26.23 -9.65
C VAL A 595 11.86 26.19 -10.03
N THR A 596 11.20 25.04 -9.90
CA THR A 596 9.77 24.88 -10.19
C THR A 596 8.92 25.79 -9.32
N LEU A 597 9.22 25.86 -8.01
CA LEU A 597 8.51 26.74 -7.08
C LEU A 597 8.83 28.23 -7.31
N LEU A 598 10.07 28.58 -7.65
CA LEU A 598 10.44 29.95 -8.04
C LEU A 598 9.72 30.39 -9.31
N ALA A 599 9.62 29.52 -10.33
CA ALA A 599 8.89 29.78 -11.55
C ALA A 599 7.42 30.11 -11.26
N ARG A 600 6.79 29.33 -10.37
CA ARG A 600 5.41 29.56 -9.92
C ARG A 600 5.26 30.90 -9.21
N LEU A 601 6.14 31.23 -8.27
CA LEU A 601 6.14 32.51 -7.56
C LEU A 601 6.28 33.70 -8.51
N ALA A 602 7.16 33.58 -9.51
CA ALA A 602 7.43 34.62 -10.49
C ALA A 602 6.28 34.84 -11.48
N GLU A 603 5.25 33.98 -11.50
CA GLU A 603 4.03 34.27 -12.26
C GLU A 603 3.37 35.58 -11.79
N GLN A 604 3.52 35.92 -10.50
CA GLN A 604 3.05 37.17 -9.91
C GLN A 604 4.18 38.21 -9.78
N PRO A 605 3.86 39.52 -9.89
CA PRO A 605 4.87 40.58 -9.86
C PRO A 605 5.62 40.63 -8.53
N THR A 606 4.94 40.41 -7.40
CA THR A 606 5.56 40.39 -6.07
C THR A 606 6.62 39.30 -5.93
N GLY A 607 6.33 38.10 -6.45
CA GLY A 607 7.28 36.99 -6.47
C GLY A 607 8.45 37.25 -7.42
N ALA A 608 8.17 37.74 -8.64
CA ALA A 608 9.21 38.06 -9.62
C ALA A 608 10.20 39.11 -9.07
N MET A 609 9.69 40.19 -8.46
CA MET A 609 10.53 41.21 -7.84
C MET A 609 11.35 40.66 -6.66
N ALA A 610 10.78 39.78 -5.85
CA ALA A 610 11.52 39.12 -4.76
C ALA A 610 12.63 38.20 -5.26
N VAL A 611 12.45 37.55 -6.43
CA VAL A 611 13.51 36.77 -7.10
C VAL A 611 14.59 37.69 -7.65
N LEU A 612 14.23 38.79 -8.31
CA LEU A 612 15.18 39.76 -8.85
C LEU A 612 16.00 40.47 -7.76
N ALA A 613 15.42 40.67 -6.58
CA ALA A 613 16.09 41.27 -5.44
C ALA A 613 17.17 40.35 -4.82
N ARG A 614 17.25 39.07 -5.20
CA ARG A 614 18.28 38.13 -4.72
C ARG A 614 19.53 38.17 -5.58
N PRO A 615 20.68 38.61 -5.03
CA PRO A 615 21.94 38.58 -5.76
C PRO A 615 22.31 37.15 -6.19
N GLY A 616 22.80 37.00 -7.42
CA GLY A 616 23.30 35.72 -7.95
C GLY A 616 22.23 34.69 -8.33
N LEU A 617 20.98 34.83 -7.88
CA LEU A 617 19.94 33.80 -8.11
C LEU A 617 19.57 33.64 -9.59
N VAL A 618 19.42 34.74 -10.33
CA VAL A 618 19.11 34.70 -11.77
C VAL A 618 20.24 34.05 -12.56
N ALA A 619 21.50 34.34 -12.19
CA ALA A 619 22.68 33.73 -12.82
C ALA A 619 22.73 32.22 -12.56
N ARG A 620 22.44 31.81 -11.33
CA ARG A 620 22.35 30.40 -10.98
C ARG A 620 21.26 29.67 -11.75
N VAL A 621 20.09 30.28 -11.97
CA VAL A 621 19.01 29.70 -12.79
C VAL A 621 19.45 29.51 -14.25
N ALA A 622 20.17 30.48 -14.83
CA ALA A 622 20.71 30.37 -16.18
C ALA A 622 21.79 29.27 -16.29
N GLU A 623 22.62 29.10 -15.25
CA GLU A 623 23.59 28.01 -15.18
C GLU A 623 22.90 26.64 -15.06
N VAL A 624 21.87 26.52 -14.22
CA VAL A 624 21.06 25.29 -14.09
C VAL A 624 20.40 24.94 -15.43
N LEU A 625 19.92 25.94 -16.18
CA LEU A 625 19.37 25.72 -17.53
C LEU A 625 20.41 25.13 -18.49
N ALA A 626 21.65 25.63 -18.44
CA ALA A 626 22.73 25.18 -19.31
C ALA A 626 23.26 23.79 -18.93
N THR A 627 23.29 23.46 -17.63
CA THR A 627 23.93 22.24 -17.11
C THR A 627 22.98 21.08 -16.81
N SER A 628 21.68 21.35 -16.62
CA SER A 628 20.70 20.33 -16.27
C SER A 628 20.52 19.30 -17.41
N SER A 629 20.43 18.02 -17.06
CA SER A 629 20.00 16.95 -17.96
C SER A 629 18.48 16.75 -17.96
N SER A 630 17.76 17.32 -16.99
CA SER A 630 16.31 17.15 -16.85
C SER A 630 15.53 18.07 -17.79
N ARG A 631 14.77 17.48 -18.72
CA ARG A 631 13.87 18.22 -19.62
C ARG A 631 12.86 19.08 -18.87
N SER A 632 12.28 18.54 -17.79
CA SER A 632 11.34 19.28 -16.93
C SER A 632 12.05 20.44 -16.22
N GLY A 633 13.26 20.22 -15.69
CA GLY A 633 14.04 21.28 -15.04
C GLY A 633 14.35 22.44 -15.99
N LYS A 634 14.71 22.14 -17.24
CA LYS A 634 14.95 23.17 -18.27
C LYS A 634 13.68 23.97 -18.60
N ASP A 635 12.53 23.30 -18.71
CA ASP A 635 11.25 23.99 -18.97
C ASP A 635 10.91 25.01 -17.85
N HIS A 636 11.08 24.61 -16.60
CA HIS A 636 10.82 25.49 -15.46
C HIS A 636 11.82 26.64 -15.36
N CYS A 637 13.10 26.42 -15.68
CA CYS A 637 14.10 27.50 -15.79
C CYS A 637 13.66 28.54 -16.82
N VAL A 638 13.28 28.13 -18.04
CA VAL A 638 12.85 29.07 -19.09
C VAL A 638 11.55 29.78 -18.69
N ALA A 639 10.59 29.07 -18.10
CA ALA A 639 9.35 29.67 -17.61
C ALA A 639 9.60 30.74 -16.54
N LEU A 640 10.54 30.50 -15.61
CA LEU A 640 10.98 31.48 -14.63
C LEU A 640 11.60 32.71 -15.33
N LEU A 641 12.60 32.52 -16.21
CA LEU A 641 13.28 33.62 -16.88
C LEU A 641 12.31 34.49 -17.72
N VAL A 642 11.36 33.88 -18.44
CA VAL A 642 10.31 34.61 -19.16
C VAL A 642 9.45 35.44 -18.21
N SER A 643 9.08 34.88 -17.06
CA SER A 643 8.27 35.58 -16.06
C SER A 643 9.02 36.75 -15.43
N LEU A 644 10.33 36.60 -15.21
CA LEU A 644 11.20 37.68 -14.72
C LEU A 644 11.34 38.81 -15.75
N CYS A 645 11.47 38.50 -17.05
CA CYS A 645 11.47 39.52 -18.10
C CYS A 645 10.14 40.26 -18.18
N ARG A 646 9.02 39.53 -18.08
CA ARG A 646 7.67 40.12 -18.13
C ARG A 646 7.44 41.15 -17.02
N HIS A 647 7.91 40.87 -15.81
CA HIS A 647 7.67 41.72 -14.63
C HIS A 647 8.80 42.71 -14.32
N GLY A 648 10.04 42.39 -14.68
CA GLY A 648 11.22 43.24 -14.47
C GLY A 648 11.64 44.10 -15.66
N GLY A 649 11.02 43.89 -16.82
CA GLY A 649 11.18 44.71 -18.02
C GLY A 649 12.60 44.68 -18.62
N ASP A 650 12.93 45.74 -19.35
CA ASP A 650 14.15 45.83 -20.16
C ASP A 650 15.45 45.65 -19.36
N ARG A 651 15.48 46.07 -18.09
CA ARG A 651 16.65 45.88 -17.23
C ARG A 651 17.01 44.41 -17.04
N VAL A 652 15.99 43.55 -16.91
CA VAL A 652 16.18 42.10 -16.77
C VAL A 652 16.56 41.49 -18.11
N VAL A 653 15.93 41.92 -19.20
CA VAL A 653 16.28 41.46 -20.56
C VAL A 653 17.75 41.77 -20.87
N ALA A 654 18.21 42.99 -20.56
CA ALA A 654 19.61 43.40 -20.70
C ALA A 654 20.57 42.60 -19.81
N LEU A 655 20.14 42.18 -18.62
CA LEU A 655 20.91 41.31 -17.73
C LEU A 655 21.07 39.92 -18.37
N LEU A 656 19.97 39.31 -18.83
CA LEU A 656 19.97 37.99 -19.45
C LEU A 656 20.81 37.95 -20.72
N GLY A 657 20.72 38.97 -21.56
CA GLY A 657 21.52 39.07 -22.79
C GLY A 657 23.03 39.04 -22.56
N ARG A 658 23.50 39.47 -21.38
CA ARG A 658 24.92 39.47 -20.99
C ARG A 658 25.36 38.18 -20.30
N MET A 659 24.47 37.20 -20.10
CA MET A 659 24.81 35.97 -19.37
C MET A 659 25.49 34.95 -20.28
N PRO A 660 26.75 34.54 -19.97
CA PRO A 660 27.43 33.52 -20.75
C PRO A 660 26.69 32.18 -20.63
N GLY A 661 26.58 31.46 -21.75
CA GLY A 661 25.94 30.14 -21.80
C GLY A 661 24.41 30.14 -21.93
N LEU A 662 23.72 31.27 -21.69
CA LEU A 662 22.26 31.34 -21.85
C LEU A 662 21.82 31.18 -23.31
N MET A 663 22.44 31.92 -24.24
CA MET A 663 22.08 31.86 -25.67
C MET A 663 22.29 30.46 -26.28
N PRO A 664 23.45 29.78 -26.10
CA PRO A 664 23.61 28.39 -26.53
C PRO A 664 22.57 27.44 -25.93
N ALA A 665 22.24 27.59 -24.64
CA ALA A 665 21.23 26.74 -23.99
C ALA A 665 19.82 26.95 -24.57
N LEU A 666 19.45 28.18 -24.93
CA LEU A 666 18.17 28.48 -25.57
C LEU A 666 18.08 27.90 -26.99
N TYR A 667 19.15 28.00 -27.78
CA TYR A 667 19.19 27.39 -29.12
C TYR A 667 19.11 25.86 -29.06
N ALA A 668 19.86 25.23 -28.15
CA ALA A 668 19.80 23.79 -27.91
C ALA A 668 18.38 23.35 -27.51
N LEU A 669 17.70 24.13 -26.66
CA LEU A 669 16.30 23.86 -26.30
C LEU A 669 15.32 24.01 -27.45
N ILE A 670 15.57 24.90 -28.41
CA ILE A 670 14.70 25.05 -29.59
C ILE A 670 14.87 23.87 -30.55
N ALA A 671 16.08 23.29 -30.62
CA ALA A 671 16.38 22.12 -31.44
C ALA A 671 15.84 20.83 -30.82
N ASP A 672 16.06 20.62 -29.52
CA ASP A 672 15.85 19.31 -28.87
C ASP A 672 14.69 19.29 -27.84
N GLY A 673 14.01 20.43 -27.64
CA GLY A 673 12.95 20.60 -26.64
C GLY A 673 11.56 20.12 -27.08
N ASN A 674 10.64 20.02 -26.12
CA ASN A 674 9.23 19.80 -26.42
C ASN A 674 8.58 21.10 -26.95
N ALA A 675 7.42 20.98 -27.61
CA ALA A 675 6.75 22.11 -28.26
C ALA A 675 6.53 23.33 -27.33
N GLN A 676 6.17 23.10 -26.07
CA GLN A 676 5.91 24.17 -25.11
C GLN A 676 7.19 24.86 -24.65
N THR A 677 8.24 24.09 -24.35
CA THR A 677 9.56 24.61 -23.99
C THR A 677 10.19 25.36 -25.16
N CYS A 678 10.07 24.85 -26.39
CA CYS A 678 10.52 25.55 -27.61
C CYS A 678 9.81 26.89 -27.78
N LYS A 679 8.48 26.93 -27.58
CA LYS A 679 7.69 28.17 -27.66
C LYS A 679 8.18 29.22 -26.65
N ARG A 680 8.42 28.81 -25.40
CA ARG A 680 8.92 29.69 -24.34
C ARG A 680 10.36 30.15 -24.60
N ALA A 681 11.23 29.25 -25.07
CA ALA A 681 12.62 29.56 -25.41
C ALA A 681 12.69 30.58 -26.56
N ARG A 682 11.89 30.40 -27.63
CA ARG A 682 11.76 31.38 -28.72
C ARG A 682 11.25 32.73 -28.23
N ALA A 683 10.24 32.73 -27.36
CA ALA A 683 9.73 33.97 -26.78
C ALA A 683 10.81 34.74 -26.01
N LEU A 684 11.61 34.03 -25.19
CA LEU A 684 12.72 34.64 -24.46
C LEU A 684 13.82 35.15 -25.39
N LEU A 685 14.18 34.38 -26.41
CA LEU A 685 15.17 34.76 -27.42
C LEU A 685 14.75 36.02 -28.18
N ASN A 686 13.49 36.08 -28.61
CA ASN A 686 12.94 37.24 -29.31
C ASN A 686 12.93 38.50 -28.42
N LEU A 687 12.64 38.35 -27.12
CA LEU A 687 12.73 39.48 -26.17
C LEU A 687 14.17 40.01 -26.08
N ILE A 688 15.15 39.12 -25.98
CA ILE A 688 16.57 39.48 -25.92
C ILE A 688 16.99 40.16 -27.23
N HIS A 689 16.72 39.56 -28.39
CA HIS A 689 17.08 40.10 -29.69
C HIS A 689 16.45 41.48 -29.93
N ARG A 690 15.14 41.63 -29.69
CA ARG A 690 14.45 42.90 -29.84
C ARG A 690 15.05 44.01 -28.97
N HIS A 691 15.48 43.67 -27.76
CA HIS A 691 16.16 44.63 -26.88
C HIS A 691 17.49 45.10 -27.49
N TYR A 692 18.30 44.21 -28.05
CA TYR A 692 19.54 44.58 -28.74
C TYR A 692 19.30 45.35 -30.04
N GLU A 693 18.27 45.01 -30.82
CA GLU A 693 17.90 45.77 -32.03
C GLU A 693 17.47 47.21 -31.71
N LEU A 694 16.75 47.42 -30.60
CA LEU A 694 16.31 48.74 -30.17
C LEU A 694 17.41 49.57 -29.50
N THR A 695 18.35 48.93 -28.81
CA THR A 695 19.47 49.61 -28.13
C THR A 695 20.68 49.82 -29.03
N HIS A 696 20.82 49.03 -30.10
CA HIS A 696 21.79 49.17 -31.17
C HIS A 696 21.06 49.17 -32.51
N PRO A 697 20.32 50.26 -32.85
CA PRO A 697 19.74 50.35 -34.18
C PRO A 697 20.89 50.22 -35.18
N SER A 698 20.82 49.21 -36.04
CA SER A 698 21.69 49.14 -37.21
C SER A 698 21.64 50.51 -37.87
N ALA A 699 22.80 51.18 -37.95
CA ALA A 699 22.93 52.33 -38.83
C ALA A 699 22.47 51.84 -40.20
N ALA A 700 21.31 52.31 -40.64
CA ALA A 700 20.76 51.93 -41.93
C ALA A 700 21.89 52.14 -42.97
N PRO A 701 22.26 51.12 -43.76
CA PRO A 701 23.11 51.40 -44.90
C PRO A 701 22.31 52.37 -45.77
N ALA A 702 22.93 53.49 -46.12
CA ALA A 702 22.41 54.38 -47.13
C ALA A 702 22.01 53.53 -48.34
N SER A 703 20.81 53.77 -48.84
CA SER A 703 20.25 53.16 -50.04
C SER A 703 21.27 53.15 -51.17
N ASP A 704 21.63 51.96 -51.65
CA ASP A 704 22.20 51.79 -52.98
C ASP A 704 21.18 51.02 -53.84
N PRO A 705 20.73 51.56 -54.99
CA PRO A 705 19.68 50.94 -55.78
C PRO A 705 20.28 49.89 -56.73
N GLY A 706 20.11 48.62 -56.40
CA GLY A 706 20.49 47.46 -57.22
C GLY A 706 21.28 46.46 -56.37
N GLU A 707 21.03 45.15 -56.34
CA GLU A 707 20.43 44.25 -57.30
C GLU A 707 19.83 43.02 -56.59
N ARG A 708 18.68 42.58 -57.11
CA ARG A 708 18.21 41.19 -57.31
C ARG A 708 18.46 40.11 -56.24
N VAL A 709 17.34 39.77 -55.58
CA VAL A 709 16.69 38.45 -55.50
C VAL A 709 17.56 37.20 -55.80
N VAL A 710 17.70 36.34 -54.79
CA VAL A 710 17.63 34.87 -54.97
C VAL A 710 16.76 34.28 -53.86
N ARG A 711 15.62 33.71 -54.26
CA ARG A 711 14.82 32.78 -53.45
C ARG A 711 15.46 31.40 -53.53
N VAL A 712 15.56 30.70 -52.41
CA VAL A 712 15.74 29.24 -52.40
C VAL A 712 14.59 28.64 -51.58
N LEU A 713 13.97 27.63 -52.18
CA LEU A 713 12.74 26.92 -51.79
C LEU A 713 12.84 26.20 -50.45
#